data_AF-A0A0W0V7T3-F1
#
_entry.id   AF-A0A0W0V7T3-F1
#
_cell.length_a   1.000
_cell.length_b   1.000
_cell.length_c   1.000
_cell.angle_alpha   90.00
_cell.angle_beta   90.00
_cell.angle_gamma   90.00
#
_symmetry.space_group_name_H-M   'P 1'
#
loop_
_entity.id
_entity.type
_entity.pdbx_description
1 polymer ?
#
loop_
_entity_poly.entity_id
_entity_poly.type
_entity_poly.pdbx_seq_one_letter_code
_entity_poly.pdbx_strand_id
1 'polypeptide(L)'
;MYAMNKLRKLLRAYAKAAGKFESNEDNNQAIELYYLLSQVETMLSAIKYAVDYDREKIKRFDEYFWHYIENLKTVMLNPIRGSRSYYLVSQSLAAMDDAIQELRGRIEFKKEQLTGNQEAEKLKLLQLQEERLENFEKHFQEIKQLTEKNLDEFNRAHLKQDETLKIKKESTFGESSDGIGRDPYNLRSFQEQNEGSRLELLKELAPHLLKAGADNIPHIFHTIWLGSEWPALGVRETTLLNEEKGAYTVNPLEDNVTSVKRSNPDAAHLFWTDREIIPDSMQRWCDDRGIKLVQIQSIFPLKGDDLEKKLYSFYVNEKARQSYAAAADILRLMILRSIPGIYLDIDIRVDKELQEIEAKYGIRLNIGKVKYGYDSSLTKEGSCNNDIIMANEQAKETLEGFCRTLIENYEKTYEEIFAKPTPVDHKIIEYKKQFKTVDYYYLFKLTPMLTTGPGIVSEYYYRTRDHRAFEDHSVNGSPFFMENVQTWIRRKEYGDNTLMFRFDSRESAIEHIVTYILHDLKREPRVLRLENYRSALEEFGIGDEVVQILFTHAKEELRGIEAITGLEKYCTDLNTLNVILEAKGQLKNFDFGPLRALVSSKYEANLKQILNLLDSHNYELRGGGVKIGNKSYSHSAYEIRNIVAKVLDQGSISPKKYSDVVCDIEFILFNKDKATKGSHFFGWGARAASTVKLYNDIRELFYRPVQEDKGFDHGSAAAVSLK
;
A
#
# COMPACT_ATOMS: atom_id res chain seq x y z
N MET A 1 32.72 14.78 9.12
CA MET A 1 31.35 15.35 9.16
C MET A 1 31.00 16.10 7.87
N TYR A 2 32.00 16.52 7.09
CA TYR A 2 31.81 17.25 5.83
C TYR A 2 31.40 16.33 4.65
N ALA A 3 31.99 15.14 4.55
CA ALA A 3 31.75 14.13 3.51
C ALA A 3 30.29 13.62 3.48
N MET A 4 29.80 13.11 4.61
CA MET A 4 28.40 12.63 4.75
C MET A 4 27.38 13.74 4.48
N ASN A 5 27.71 14.98 4.85
CA ASN A 5 26.87 16.13 4.52
C ASN A 5 26.83 16.41 3.02
N LYS A 6 27.86 16.07 2.23
CA LYS A 6 27.81 16.17 0.76
C LYS A 6 26.91 15.10 0.16
N LEU A 7 27.01 13.83 0.54
CA LEU A 7 26.13 12.77 0.02
C LEU A 7 24.66 13.06 0.38
N ARG A 8 24.39 13.42 1.63
CA ARG A 8 23.04 13.83 2.07
C ARG A 8 22.54 15.08 1.34
N LYS A 9 23.41 16.07 1.07
CA LYS A 9 23.04 17.26 0.27
C LYS A 9 22.78 16.91 -1.18
N LEU A 10 23.56 15.99 -1.75
CA LEU A 10 23.39 15.48 -3.11
C LEU A 10 22.07 14.73 -3.25
N LEU A 11 21.77 13.77 -2.35
CA LEU A 11 20.51 13.03 -2.37
C LEU A 11 19.32 13.95 -2.14
N ARG A 12 19.45 14.93 -1.24
CA ARG A 12 18.42 15.96 -1.07
C ARG A 12 18.30 16.85 -2.29
N ALA A 13 19.40 17.20 -2.96
CA ALA A 13 19.36 18.00 -4.18
C ALA A 13 18.74 17.21 -5.33
N TYR A 14 19.03 15.92 -5.44
CA TYR A 14 18.47 15.01 -6.43
C TYR A 14 16.98 14.73 -6.20
N ALA A 15 16.58 14.39 -4.97
CA ALA A 15 15.16 14.27 -4.58
C ALA A 15 14.37 15.58 -4.79
N LYS A 16 15.08 16.72 -4.88
CA LYS A 16 14.53 18.04 -5.18
C LYS A 16 14.73 18.47 -6.64
N ALA A 17 15.50 17.74 -7.44
CA ALA A 17 15.83 18.09 -8.82
C ALA A 17 14.66 17.70 -9.72
N ALA A 18 13.84 18.67 -10.07
CA ALA A 18 12.76 18.46 -11.02
C ALA A 18 13.28 18.39 -12.47
N GLY A 19 12.67 17.55 -13.29
CA GLY A 19 12.90 17.47 -14.75
C GLY A 19 12.51 16.11 -15.34
N LYS A 20 12.45 16.05 -16.68
CA LYS A 20 12.12 14.85 -17.45
C LYS A 20 13.21 13.79 -17.29
N PHE A 21 12.82 12.55 -17.08
CA PHE A 21 13.63 11.39 -17.45
C PHE A 21 13.52 11.21 -18.96
N GLU A 22 14.63 10.86 -19.61
CA GLU A 22 14.65 10.68 -21.06
C GLU A 22 13.80 9.48 -21.48
N SER A 23 13.68 8.47 -20.61
CA SER A 23 12.76 7.33 -20.73
C SER A 23 12.24 6.86 -19.36
N ASN A 24 11.25 5.96 -19.36
CA ASN A 24 10.78 5.30 -18.13
C ASN A 24 11.89 4.41 -17.52
N GLU A 25 12.78 3.85 -18.32
CA GLU A 25 13.93 3.09 -17.80
C GLU A 25 14.94 3.97 -17.07
N ASP A 26 15.22 5.20 -17.57
CA ASP A 26 16.07 6.18 -16.87
C ASP A 26 15.43 6.56 -15.52
N ASN A 27 14.11 6.75 -15.47
CA ASN A 27 13.39 7.01 -14.22
C ASN A 27 13.54 5.87 -13.20
N ASN A 28 13.25 4.64 -13.63
CA ASN A 28 13.28 3.49 -12.73
C ASN A 28 14.69 3.23 -12.21
N GLN A 29 15.70 3.29 -13.08
CA GLN A 29 17.09 3.09 -12.69
C GLN A 29 17.58 4.21 -11.76
N ALA A 30 17.18 5.46 -12.00
CA ALA A 30 17.59 6.57 -11.14
C ALA A 30 16.88 6.57 -9.77
N ILE A 31 15.67 6.00 -9.69
CA ILE A 31 14.97 5.73 -8.43
C ILE A 31 15.66 4.60 -7.66
N GLU A 32 15.96 3.47 -8.31
CA GLU A 32 16.71 2.36 -7.70
C GLU A 32 18.06 2.84 -7.16
N LEU A 33 18.78 3.63 -7.95
CA LEU A 33 20.03 4.26 -7.54
C LEU A 33 19.85 5.21 -6.36
N TYR A 34 18.79 6.02 -6.34
CA TYR A 34 18.50 6.92 -5.22
C TYR A 34 18.25 6.15 -3.92
N TYR A 35 17.44 5.09 -3.96
CA TYR A 35 17.15 4.26 -2.80
C TYR A 35 18.40 3.57 -2.28
N LEU A 36 19.19 3.00 -3.19
CA LEU A 36 20.49 2.43 -2.87
C LEU A 36 21.35 3.45 -2.14
N LEU A 37 21.54 4.64 -2.71
CA LEU A 37 22.39 5.68 -2.13
C LEU A 37 21.86 6.24 -0.81
N SER A 38 20.54 6.23 -0.61
CA SER A 38 19.93 6.56 0.68
C SER A 38 20.23 5.50 1.76
N GLN A 39 20.23 4.21 1.39
CA GLN A 39 20.68 3.14 2.27
C GLN A 39 22.18 3.29 2.59
N VAL A 40 23.00 3.64 1.59
CA VAL A 40 24.43 3.97 1.79
C VAL A 40 24.61 5.11 2.79
N GLU A 41 23.86 6.21 2.64
CA GLU A 41 23.96 7.36 3.53
C GLU A 41 23.57 7.01 4.97
N THR A 42 22.51 6.22 5.13
CA THR A 42 22.04 5.73 6.43
C THR A 42 23.08 4.81 7.07
N MET A 43 23.67 3.92 6.27
CA MET A 43 24.71 3.00 6.69
C MET A 43 25.99 3.73 7.11
N LEU A 44 26.52 4.63 6.29
CA LEU A 44 27.69 5.44 6.62
C LEU A 44 27.45 6.30 7.87
N SER A 45 26.21 6.78 8.05
CA SER A 45 25.79 7.48 9.27
C SER A 45 25.78 6.57 10.50
N ALA A 46 25.41 5.30 10.37
CA ALA A 46 25.41 4.31 11.45
C ALA A 46 26.82 3.83 11.79
N ILE A 47 27.65 3.57 10.76
CA ILE A 47 29.05 3.14 10.88
C ILE A 47 29.89 4.14 11.69
N LYS A 48 29.58 5.44 11.58
CA LYS A 48 30.18 6.50 12.40
C LYS A 48 30.15 6.22 13.92
N TYR A 49 29.10 5.55 14.39
CA TYR A 49 28.91 5.18 15.79
C TYR A 49 29.36 3.75 16.10
N ALA A 50 29.71 2.97 15.08
CA ALA A 50 30.11 1.57 15.17
C ALA A 50 31.63 1.37 15.19
N VAL A 51 32.44 2.35 14.74
CA VAL A 51 33.89 2.34 14.98
C VAL A 51 34.12 2.40 16.49
N ASP A 52 34.25 1.24 17.10
CA ASP A 52 34.19 1.03 18.54
C ASP A 52 34.98 -0.22 18.95
N TYR A 53 35.08 -0.44 20.26
CA TYR A 53 35.72 -1.62 20.84
C TYR A 53 34.73 -2.77 21.09
N ASP A 54 33.43 -2.54 20.82
CA ASP A 54 32.35 -3.47 21.08
C ASP A 54 32.19 -4.48 19.92
N ARG A 55 32.28 -5.77 20.23
CA ARG A 55 32.22 -6.85 19.23
C ARG A 55 30.87 -6.93 18.49
N GLU A 56 29.76 -6.58 19.14
CA GLU A 56 28.44 -6.59 18.50
C GLU A 56 28.31 -5.42 17.52
N LYS A 57 28.83 -4.24 17.89
CA LYS A 57 28.88 -3.09 16.97
C LYS A 57 29.79 -3.36 15.77
N ILE A 58 30.91 -4.06 15.99
CA ILE A 58 31.81 -4.51 14.93
C ILE A 58 31.15 -5.54 14.02
N LYS A 59 30.35 -6.47 14.56
CA LYS A 59 29.58 -7.42 13.75
C LYS A 59 28.53 -6.72 12.88
N ARG A 60 27.81 -5.74 13.45
CA ARG A 60 26.86 -4.92 12.69
C ARG A 60 27.56 -4.13 11.59
N PHE A 61 28.74 -3.57 11.89
CA PHE A 61 29.58 -2.92 10.89
C PHE A 61 29.85 -3.86 9.70
N ASP A 62 30.15 -5.13 9.94
CA ASP A 62 30.42 -6.11 8.87
C ASP A 62 29.20 -6.44 8.01
N GLU A 63 28.06 -6.71 8.66
CA GLU A 63 26.82 -7.06 7.99
C GLU A 63 26.37 -5.94 7.05
N TYR A 64 26.42 -4.70 7.54
CA TYR A 64 26.09 -3.52 6.75
C TYR A 64 26.99 -3.38 5.52
N PHE A 65 28.28 -3.57 5.72
CA PHE A 65 29.29 -3.33 4.71
C PHE A 65 29.31 -4.40 3.61
N TRP A 66 28.99 -5.65 3.96
CA TRP A 66 28.80 -6.72 3.00
C TRP A 66 27.56 -6.48 2.13
N HIS A 67 26.41 -6.14 2.73
CA HIS A 67 25.19 -5.83 1.99
C HIS A 67 25.37 -4.68 1.01
N TYR A 68 26.17 -3.68 1.38
CA TYR A 68 26.55 -2.59 0.51
C TYR A 68 27.31 -3.04 -0.75
N ILE A 69 28.34 -3.88 -0.59
CA ILE A 69 29.16 -4.33 -1.72
C ILE A 69 28.30 -5.10 -2.72
N GLU A 70 27.42 -5.97 -2.22
CA GLU A 70 26.53 -6.76 -3.07
C GLU A 70 25.50 -5.88 -3.79
N ASN A 71 24.89 -4.90 -3.12
CA ASN A 71 23.93 -4.02 -3.76
C ASN A 71 24.57 -3.11 -4.81
N LEU A 72 25.79 -2.61 -4.57
CA LEU A 72 26.53 -1.86 -5.58
C LEU A 72 26.89 -2.71 -6.79
N LYS A 73 27.34 -3.95 -6.60
CA LYS A 73 27.60 -4.87 -7.72
C LYS A 73 26.36 -5.10 -8.57
N THR A 74 25.19 -5.31 -7.94
CA THR A 74 23.92 -5.51 -8.66
C THR A 74 23.55 -4.32 -9.54
N VAL A 75 23.65 -3.10 -8.99
CA VAL A 75 23.36 -1.88 -9.75
C VAL A 75 24.35 -1.67 -10.90
N MET A 76 25.61 -2.07 -10.72
CA MET A 76 26.68 -1.90 -11.70
C MET A 76 26.70 -2.93 -12.82
N LEU A 77 26.04 -4.09 -12.64
CA LEU A 77 25.81 -5.06 -13.72
C LEU A 77 24.81 -4.52 -14.77
N ASN A 78 24.02 -3.50 -14.42
CA ASN A 78 23.06 -2.90 -15.32
C ASN A 78 23.67 -1.67 -16.01
N PRO A 79 23.61 -1.56 -17.35
CA PRO A 79 24.11 -0.39 -18.06
C PRO A 79 23.36 0.87 -17.60
N ILE A 80 24.09 1.98 -17.37
CA ILE A 80 23.50 3.27 -16.98
C ILE A 80 22.73 3.83 -18.19
N ARG A 81 21.44 4.08 -18.01
CA ARG A 81 20.52 4.59 -19.03
C ARG A 81 20.12 6.01 -18.65
N GLY A 82 20.72 7.00 -19.31
CA GLY A 82 20.30 8.40 -19.22
C GLY A 82 21.23 9.33 -18.42
N SER A 83 21.14 10.61 -18.76
CA SER A 83 22.02 11.69 -18.26
C SER A 83 21.85 12.00 -16.76
N ARG A 84 20.71 11.63 -16.16
CA ARG A 84 20.46 11.81 -14.71
C ARG A 84 20.99 10.68 -13.85
N SER A 85 20.74 9.44 -14.26
CA SER A 85 21.39 8.26 -13.68
C SER A 85 22.92 8.43 -13.70
N TYR A 86 23.45 8.96 -14.81
CA TYR A 86 24.84 9.38 -14.96
C TYR A 86 25.31 10.39 -13.90
N TYR A 87 24.57 11.50 -13.73
CA TYR A 87 24.93 12.55 -12.77
C TYR A 87 24.90 12.04 -11.32
N LEU A 88 23.87 11.27 -10.97
CA LEU A 88 23.71 10.73 -9.62
C LEU A 88 24.84 9.75 -9.26
N VAL A 89 25.21 8.85 -10.17
CA VAL A 89 26.30 7.89 -9.96
C VAL A 89 27.64 8.61 -9.78
N SER A 90 27.98 9.54 -10.69
CA SER A 90 29.27 10.25 -10.64
C SER A 90 29.46 11.10 -9.38
N GLN A 91 28.42 11.80 -8.94
CA GLN A 91 28.47 12.60 -7.71
C GLN A 91 28.52 11.73 -6.46
N SER A 92 27.89 10.57 -6.49
CA SER A 92 27.87 9.63 -5.37
C SER A 92 29.22 8.96 -5.14
N LEU A 93 29.91 8.58 -6.22
CA LEU A 93 31.26 8.03 -6.14
C LEU A 93 32.23 8.99 -5.41
N ALA A 94 32.20 10.28 -5.78
CA ALA A 94 33.04 11.29 -5.12
C ALA A 94 32.68 11.46 -3.63
N ALA A 95 31.40 11.42 -3.27
CA ALA A 95 30.97 11.53 -1.88
C ALA A 95 31.31 10.28 -1.05
N MET A 96 31.39 9.11 -1.68
CA MET A 96 31.82 7.85 -1.06
C MET A 96 33.32 7.84 -0.79
N ASP A 97 34.17 8.30 -1.72
CA ASP A 97 35.61 8.49 -1.49
C ASP A 97 35.85 9.34 -0.23
N ASP A 98 35.17 10.49 -0.14
CA ASP A 98 35.26 11.38 1.01
C ASP A 98 34.85 10.67 2.34
N ALA A 99 33.88 9.76 2.29
CA ALA A 99 33.40 9.03 3.46
C ALA A 99 34.37 7.93 3.92
N ILE A 100 35.00 7.21 2.97
CA ILE A 100 36.05 6.22 3.26
C ILE A 100 37.21 6.88 3.99
N GLN A 101 37.66 8.05 3.49
CA GLN A 101 38.74 8.80 4.12
C GLN A 101 38.38 9.29 5.54
N GLU A 102 37.12 9.70 5.76
CA GLU A 102 36.65 10.04 7.11
C GLU A 102 36.67 8.84 8.06
N LEU A 103 36.29 7.65 7.61
CA LEU A 103 36.33 6.44 8.43
C LEU A 103 37.76 6.03 8.78
N ARG A 104 38.68 6.10 7.81
CA ARG A 104 40.11 5.85 8.03
C ARG A 104 40.67 6.79 9.10
N GLY A 105 40.40 8.09 8.99
CA GLY A 105 40.82 9.07 9.98
C GLY A 105 40.25 8.83 11.39
N ARG A 106 39.04 8.26 11.51
CA ARG A 106 38.45 7.89 12.82
C ARG A 106 39.10 6.67 13.44
N ILE A 107 39.43 5.66 12.64
CA ILE A 107 40.14 4.47 13.11
C ILE A 107 41.51 4.90 13.64
N GLU A 108 42.26 5.70 12.88
CA GLU A 108 43.56 6.24 13.31
C GLU A 108 43.45 7.05 14.60
N PHE A 109 42.51 8.00 14.66
CA PHE A 109 42.27 8.78 15.88
C PHE A 109 41.97 7.89 17.10
N LYS A 110 41.19 6.81 16.94
CA LYS A 110 40.92 5.87 18.03
C LYS A 110 42.12 5.01 18.42
N LYS A 111 43.04 4.73 17.49
CA LYS A 111 44.31 4.07 17.80
C LYS A 111 45.21 4.99 18.62
N GLU A 112 45.28 6.28 18.26
CA GLU A 112 46.06 7.29 18.98
C GLU A 112 45.57 7.53 20.42
N GLN A 113 44.27 7.33 20.68
CA GLN A 113 43.68 7.45 22.02
C GLN A 113 44.01 6.30 22.97
N LEU A 114 44.55 5.19 22.46
CA LEU A 114 44.94 4.05 23.28
C LEU A 114 46.33 4.36 23.90
N THR A 115 46.37 4.57 25.23
CA THR A 115 47.61 4.65 26.02
C THR A 115 47.60 3.73 27.25
N GLY A 116 48.22 2.54 27.16
CA GLY A 116 48.48 1.64 28.30
C GLY A 116 48.43 0.13 28.01
N ASN A 117 48.73 -0.70 29.02
CA ASN A 117 48.91 -2.16 28.85
C ASN A 117 47.60 -3.00 28.80
N GLN A 118 46.41 -2.41 28.98
CA GLN A 118 45.11 -3.11 28.84
C GLN A 118 44.47 -2.96 27.45
N GLU A 119 45.25 -2.59 26.42
CA GLU A 119 44.74 -2.11 25.14
C GLU A 119 45.02 -3.03 23.94
N ALA A 120 45.74 -4.14 24.13
CA ALA A 120 46.09 -5.04 23.04
C ALA A 120 44.88 -5.64 22.32
N GLU A 121 43.81 -6.00 23.04
CA GLU A 121 42.58 -6.54 22.44
C GLU A 121 41.82 -5.45 21.65
N LYS A 122 41.76 -4.23 22.18
CA LYS A 122 41.13 -3.08 21.52
C LYS A 122 41.86 -2.67 20.25
N LEU A 123 43.20 -2.69 20.28
CA LEU A 123 44.04 -2.43 19.13
C LEU A 123 43.82 -3.49 18.03
N LYS A 124 43.72 -4.77 18.41
CA LYS A 124 43.42 -5.86 17.48
C LYS A 124 42.06 -5.69 16.81
N LEU A 125 41.05 -5.22 17.55
CA LEU A 125 39.72 -4.93 16.99
C LEU A 125 39.72 -3.72 16.04
N LEU A 126 40.55 -2.71 16.29
CA LEU A 126 40.72 -1.57 15.37
C LEU A 126 41.50 -1.97 14.11
N GLN A 127 42.53 -2.82 14.23
CA GLN A 127 43.25 -3.39 13.08
C GLN A 127 42.32 -4.22 12.19
N LEU A 128 41.44 -5.04 12.79
CA LEU A 128 40.45 -5.80 12.03
C LEU A 128 39.49 -4.89 11.25
N GLN A 129 39.05 -3.78 11.85
CA GLN A 129 38.20 -2.78 11.18
C GLN A 129 38.94 -2.04 10.05
N GLU A 130 40.24 -1.79 10.22
CA GLU A 130 41.10 -1.22 9.19
C GLU A 130 41.27 -2.15 8.00
N GLU A 131 41.60 -3.44 8.22
CA GLU A 131 41.70 -4.44 7.16
C GLU A 131 40.40 -4.55 6.35
N ARG A 132 39.25 -4.43 7.02
CA ARG A 132 37.94 -4.42 6.37
C ARG A 132 37.73 -3.17 5.52
N LEU A 133 38.09 -2.01 6.05
CA LEU A 133 38.03 -0.75 5.30
C LEU A 133 38.97 -0.75 4.09
N GLU A 134 40.14 -1.38 4.18
CA GLU A 134 41.05 -1.55 3.05
C GLU A 134 40.46 -2.47 1.96
N ASN A 135 39.86 -3.59 2.38
CA ASN A 135 39.19 -4.49 1.45
C ASN A 135 38.03 -3.80 0.72
N PHE A 136 37.31 -2.91 1.40
CA PHE A 136 36.28 -2.08 0.79
C PHE A 136 36.81 -1.10 -0.20
N GLU A 137 37.84 -0.35 0.18
CA GLU A 137 38.44 0.66 -0.67
C GLU A 137 38.90 0.01 -1.97
N LYS A 138 39.48 -1.19 -1.89
CA LYS A 138 39.81 -1.99 -3.07
C LYS A 138 38.58 -2.28 -3.96
N HIS A 139 37.53 -2.88 -3.42
CA HIS A 139 36.31 -3.16 -4.20
C HIS A 139 35.65 -1.89 -4.74
N PHE A 140 35.68 -0.81 -3.96
CA PHE A 140 35.15 0.48 -4.36
C PHE A 140 35.96 1.10 -5.51
N GLN A 141 37.29 0.99 -5.50
CA GLN A 141 38.12 1.43 -6.63
C GLN A 141 37.87 0.59 -7.89
N GLU A 142 37.66 -0.72 -7.77
CA GLU A 142 37.25 -1.57 -8.90
C GLU A 142 35.90 -1.12 -9.48
N ILE A 143 34.93 -0.82 -8.61
CA ILE A 143 33.62 -0.28 -9.01
C ILE A 143 33.76 1.08 -9.68
N LYS A 144 34.56 1.98 -9.11
CA LYS A 144 34.80 3.31 -9.64
C LYS A 144 35.41 3.24 -11.04
N GLN A 145 36.42 2.40 -11.26
CA GLN A 145 37.04 2.19 -12.56
C GLN A 145 36.07 1.63 -13.60
N LEU A 146 35.25 0.65 -13.22
CA LEU A 146 34.22 0.09 -14.12
C LEU A 146 33.17 1.16 -14.48
N THR A 147 32.78 1.97 -13.50
CA THR A 147 31.85 3.07 -13.70
C THR A 147 32.45 4.12 -14.62
N GLU A 148 33.67 4.58 -14.37
CA GLU A 148 34.38 5.56 -15.20
C GLU A 148 34.52 5.07 -16.65
N LYS A 149 34.83 3.78 -16.85
CA LYS A 149 34.85 3.18 -18.19
C LYS A 149 33.47 3.21 -18.87
N ASN A 150 32.42 2.81 -18.17
CA ASN A 150 31.05 2.84 -18.70
C ASN A 150 30.58 4.29 -18.97
N LEU A 151 31.00 5.26 -18.14
CA LEU A 151 30.75 6.70 -18.31
C LEU A 151 31.43 7.23 -19.58
N ASP A 152 32.68 6.83 -19.84
CA ASP A 152 33.42 7.20 -21.05
C ASP A 152 32.80 6.60 -22.32
N GLU A 153 32.22 5.40 -22.24
CA GLU A 153 31.48 4.77 -23.34
C GLU A 153 30.14 5.50 -23.60
N PHE A 154 29.40 5.84 -22.54
CA PHE A 154 28.16 6.63 -22.62
C PHE A 154 28.39 8.01 -23.26
N ASN A 155 29.40 8.75 -22.79
CA ASN A 155 29.75 10.07 -23.32
C ASN A 155 30.13 10.02 -24.81
N ARG A 156 30.87 8.98 -25.23
CA ARG A 156 31.23 8.77 -26.64
C ARG A 156 30.02 8.42 -27.52
N ALA A 157 29.01 7.75 -26.97
CA ALA A 157 27.76 7.44 -27.67
C ALA A 157 26.85 8.68 -27.80
N HIS A 158 26.72 9.49 -26.75
CA HIS A 158 25.84 10.67 -26.74
C HIS A 158 26.42 11.87 -27.51
N LEU A 159 27.74 12.10 -27.47
CA LEU A 159 28.38 13.15 -28.28
C LEU A 159 28.20 12.94 -29.80
N LYS A 160 28.00 11.70 -30.26
CA LYS A 160 27.70 11.40 -31.67
C LYS A 160 26.25 11.73 -32.07
N GLN A 161 25.32 11.75 -31.13
CA GLN A 161 23.91 12.11 -31.38
C GLN A 161 23.70 13.65 -31.39
N ASP A 162 24.46 14.41 -30.61
CA ASP A 162 24.31 15.86 -30.54
C ASP A 162 24.81 16.60 -31.81
N GLU A 163 25.77 16.05 -32.55
CA GLU A 163 26.22 16.64 -33.83
C GLU A 163 25.18 16.51 -34.96
N THR A 164 24.22 15.59 -34.84
CA THR A 164 23.14 15.41 -35.83
C THR A 164 21.88 16.25 -35.54
N LEU A 165 21.79 16.89 -34.38
CA LEU A 165 20.63 17.67 -33.92
C LEU A 165 20.91 19.19 -33.83
N LYS A 166 21.48 19.78 -34.89
CA LYS A 166 21.42 21.25 -35.09
C LYS A 166 20.03 21.66 -35.58
N ILE A 167 19.03 21.64 -34.69
CA ILE A 167 17.73 22.28 -34.95
C ILE A 167 17.83 23.75 -34.53
N LYS A 168 17.49 24.63 -35.48
CA LYS A 168 17.44 26.08 -35.33
C LYS A 168 16.59 26.50 -34.12
N LYS A 169 17.19 27.30 -33.23
CA LYS A 169 16.45 28.19 -32.32
C LYS A 169 15.75 29.27 -33.16
N GLU A 170 14.44 29.13 -33.34
CA GLU A 170 13.54 30.27 -33.58
C GLU A 170 12.55 30.33 -32.41
N SER A 171 12.58 31.44 -31.69
CA SER A 171 11.74 31.79 -30.55
C SER A 171 10.35 32.24 -31.01
N THR A 172 9.29 31.71 -30.40
CA THR A 172 8.25 32.45 -29.61
C THR A 172 7.04 31.57 -29.28
N PHE A 173 6.97 31.06 -28.03
CA PHE A 173 5.81 30.93 -27.11
C PHE A 173 6.31 30.15 -25.88
N GLY A 174 6.16 30.68 -24.66
CA GLY A 174 6.57 30.00 -23.40
C GLY A 174 7.99 30.26 -22.91
N GLU A 175 8.32 31.49 -22.49
CA GLU A 175 9.59 31.80 -21.79
C GLU A 175 9.51 31.61 -20.26
N SER A 176 8.40 31.09 -19.73
CA SER A 176 8.24 30.78 -18.31
C SER A 176 8.24 29.27 -18.08
N SER A 177 9.38 28.74 -17.66
CA SER A 177 9.38 27.51 -16.85
C SER A 177 8.91 27.86 -15.43
N ASP A 178 8.16 26.97 -14.79
CA ASP A 178 7.88 27.10 -13.36
C ASP A 178 9.20 27.04 -12.55
N GLY A 179 9.15 27.35 -11.25
CA GLY A 179 10.34 27.35 -10.37
C GLY A 179 11.05 26.00 -10.21
N ILE A 180 10.64 24.99 -10.97
CA ILE A 180 11.16 23.62 -11.02
C ILE A 180 11.47 23.17 -12.48
N GLY A 181 11.57 24.11 -13.42
CA GLY A 181 12.08 23.87 -14.77
C GLY A 181 11.10 23.17 -15.73
N ARG A 182 9.81 23.06 -15.36
CA ARG A 182 8.77 22.53 -16.24
C ARG A 182 8.18 23.70 -17.00
N ASP A 183 8.16 23.62 -18.31
CA ASP A 183 7.27 24.46 -19.08
C ASP A 183 5.89 23.76 -19.09
N PRO A 184 4.87 24.31 -18.38
CA PRO A 184 3.54 23.73 -18.30
C PRO A 184 2.81 23.71 -19.66
N TYR A 185 3.37 24.43 -20.65
CA TYR A 185 2.93 24.50 -22.03
C TYR A 185 3.95 23.90 -22.99
N ASN A 186 4.89 23.07 -22.51
CA ASN A 186 5.79 22.31 -23.36
C ASN A 186 4.98 21.19 -24.02
N LEU A 187 4.14 21.60 -24.97
CA LEU A 187 3.49 20.77 -25.96
C LEU A 187 4.64 19.98 -26.59
N ARG A 188 4.92 18.80 -26.05
CA ARG A 188 5.98 17.94 -26.58
C ARG A 188 5.65 17.79 -28.05
N SER A 189 6.64 17.96 -28.93
CA SER A 189 6.44 17.63 -30.33
C SER A 189 6.02 16.16 -30.39
N PHE A 190 4.76 15.92 -30.74
CA PHE A 190 4.23 14.59 -31.01
C PHE A 190 3.98 14.49 -32.51
N GLN A 191 4.13 13.27 -33.04
CA GLN A 191 3.85 13.02 -34.44
C GLN A 191 2.35 12.90 -34.65
N GLU A 192 1.80 13.78 -35.48
CA GLU A 192 0.43 13.65 -35.98
C GLU A 192 0.34 12.46 -36.93
N GLN A 193 -0.72 11.68 -36.79
CA GLN A 193 -1.02 10.49 -37.56
C GLN A 193 -1.78 10.85 -38.83
N ASN A 194 -1.52 10.11 -39.90
CA ASN A 194 -2.40 10.12 -41.07
C ASN A 194 -3.65 9.27 -40.77
N GLU A 195 -4.71 9.46 -41.56
CA GLU A 195 -6.00 8.80 -41.33
C GLU A 195 -5.98 7.27 -41.52
N GLY A 196 -4.93 6.71 -42.13
CA GLY A 196 -4.85 5.31 -42.57
C GLY A 196 -5.21 4.28 -41.48
N SER A 197 -4.51 4.26 -40.35
CA SER A 197 -4.76 3.32 -39.26
C SER A 197 -6.15 3.48 -38.64
N ARG A 198 -6.66 4.72 -38.59
CA ARG A 198 -8.02 5.03 -38.11
C ARG A 198 -9.07 4.48 -39.07
N LEU A 199 -8.88 4.66 -40.38
CA LEU A 199 -9.78 4.14 -41.42
C LEU A 199 -9.77 2.60 -41.46
N GLU A 200 -8.63 1.97 -41.24
CA GLU A 200 -8.54 0.51 -41.14
C GLU A 200 -9.34 -0.02 -39.95
N LEU A 201 -9.15 0.59 -38.77
CA LEU A 201 -9.94 0.25 -37.59
C LEU A 201 -11.44 0.49 -37.81
N LEU A 202 -11.84 1.60 -38.42
CA LEU A 202 -13.24 1.90 -38.74
C LEU A 202 -13.84 0.91 -39.74
N LYS A 203 -13.07 0.45 -40.73
CA LYS A 203 -13.52 -0.59 -41.68
C LYS A 203 -13.82 -1.90 -40.98
N GLU A 204 -12.99 -2.30 -40.02
CA GLU A 204 -13.24 -3.50 -39.21
C GLU A 204 -14.48 -3.35 -38.32
N LEU A 205 -14.73 -2.14 -37.82
CA LEU A 205 -15.88 -1.84 -36.95
C LEU A 205 -17.18 -1.55 -37.72
N ALA A 206 -17.10 -1.34 -39.03
CA ALA A 206 -18.24 -1.00 -39.88
C ALA A 206 -19.45 -1.94 -39.72
N PRO A 207 -19.31 -3.27 -39.59
CA PRO A 207 -20.46 -4.14 -39.36
C PRO A 207 -21.24 -3.81 -38.08
N HIS A 208 -20.55 -3.42 -37.00
CA HIS A 208 -21.18 -3.05 -35.73
C HIS A 208 -21.85 -1.68 -35.80
N LEU A 209 -21.24 -0.73 -36.50
CA LEU A 209 -21.81 0.61 -36.75
C LEU A 209 -23.09 0.50 -37.59
N LEU A 210 -23.04 -0.24 -38.71
CA LEU A 210 -24.17 -0.45 -39.61
C LEU A 210 -25.33 -1.20 -38.93
N LYS A 211 -25.02 -2.19 -38.09
CA LYS A 211 -26.03 -2.97 -37.36
C LYS A 211 -26.82 -2.11 -36.38
N ALA A 212 -26.17 -1.16 -35.72
CA ALA A 212 -26.83 -0.28 -34.75
C ALA A 212 -27.72 0.78 -35.42
N GLY A 213 -27.29 1.29 -36.59
CA GLY A 213 -27.92 2.42 -37.24
C GLY A 213 -27.65 3.74 -36.50
N ALA A 214 -28.26 4.84 -36.99
CA ALA A 214 -27.92 6.19 -36.52
C ALA A 214 -28.47 6.51 -35.11
N ASP A 215 -29.55 5.86 -34.70
CA ASP A 215 -30.27 6.19 -33.46
C ASP A 215 -29.87 5.29 -32.27
N ASN A 216 -29.13 4.19 -32.50
CA ASN A 216 -28.72 3.27 -31.44
C ASN A 216 -27.22 3.31 -31.19
N ILE A 217 -26.83 3.00 -29.95
CA ILE A 217 -25.43 2.84 -29.56
C ILE A 217 -24.88 1.55 -30.20
N PRO A 218 -23.78 1.61 -30.96
CA PRO A 218 -23.12 0.41 -31.47
C PRO A 218 -22.45 -0.38 -30.34
N HIS A 219 -22.53 -1.70 -30.41
CA HIS A 219 -21.91 -2.64 -29.45
C HIS A 219 -20.40 -2.76 -29.70
N ILE A 220 -19.70 -1.64 -29.58
CA ILE A 220 -18.25 -1.49 -29.64
C ILE A 220 -17.81 -1.01 -28.27
N PHE A 221 -17.11 -1.86 -27.52
CA PHE A 221 -16.67 -1.55 -26.16
C PHE A 221 -15.25 -1.01 -26.16
N HIS A 222 -15.00 0.02 -25.37
CA HIS A 222 -13.70 0.66 -25.22
C HIS A 222 -13.27 0.61 -23.75
N THR A 223 -12.12 0.00 -23.47
CA THR A 223 -11.48 -0.02 -22.14
C THR A 223 -10.06 0.50 -22.27
N ILE A 224 -9.58 1.30 -21.32
CA ILE A 224 -8.25 1.95 -21.37
C ILE A 224 -7.36 1.42 -20.24
N TRP A 225 -6.11 1.08 -20.56
CA TRP A 225 -5.07 0.76 -19.58
C TRP A 225 -3.75 1.46 -19.91
N LEU A 226 -3.26 2.26 -18.97
CA LEU A 226 -2.08 3.11 -19.12
C LEU A 226 -1.04 2.81 -18.03
N GLY A 227 0.23 3.07 -18.34
CA GLY A 227 1.32 3.09 -17.35
C GLY A 227 1.96 1.72 -17.06
N SER A 228 1.21 0.74 -16.55
CA SER A 228 1.76 -0.57 -16.16
C SER A 228 1.57 -1.65 -17.23
N GLU A 229 2.17 -2.82 -17.02
CA GLU A 229 1.97 -3.99 -17.89
C GLU A 229 0.55 -4.53 -17.75
N TRP A 230 0.07 -5.24 -18.78
CA TRP A 230 -1.16 -6.02 -18.75
C TRP A 230 -0.88 -7.49 -19.15
N PRO A 231 -1.49 -8.50 -18.52
CA PRO A 231 -2.32 -8.40 -17.32
C PRO A 231 -1.54 -7.71 -16.21
N ALA A 232 -2.21 -6.85 -15.44
CA ALA A 232 -1.51 -6.10 -14.41
C ALA A 232 -0.90 -7.12 -13.45
N LEU A 233 0.42 -7.20 -13.37
CA LEU A 233 1.04 -7.88 -12.23
C LEU A 233 0.60 -7.07 -11.02
N GLY A 234 -0.09 -7.72 -10.07
CA GLY A 234 -0.88 -7.12 -8.97
C GLY A 234 -0.12 -6.22 -8.01
N VAL A 235 0.44 -5.13 -8.53
CA VAL A 235 1.26 -4.17 -7.85
C VAL A 235 0.72 -2.80 -8.26
N ARG A 236 -0.41 -2.39 -7.66
CA ARG A 236 -0.49 -0.98 -7.32
C ARG A 236 0.62 -0.76 -6.30
N GLU A 237 1.69 -0.11 -6.73
CA GLU A 237 2.71 0.44 -5.85
C GLU A 237 2.05 1.43 -4.88
N THR A 238 1.49 0.92 -3.79
CA THR A 238 1.60 1.61 -2.53
C THR A 238 2.90 1.12 -1.93
N THR A 239 3.97 1.90 -2.08
CA THR A 239 5.19 1.76 -1.28
C THR A 239 4.79 1.97 0.19
N LEU A 240 4.33 0.91 0.83
CA LEU A 240 4.08 0.84 2.26
C LEU A 240 5.28 0.17 2.90
N LEU A 241 6.30 0.99 3.13
CA LEU A 241 7.38 0.87 4.12
C LEU A 241 8.21 -0.41 4.29
N ASN A 242 7.88 -1.58 3.74
CA ASN A 242 8.73 -2.77 3.77
C ASN A 242 8.63 -3.54 2.44
N GLU A 243 9.75 -4.09 2.00
CA GLU A 243 10.06 -4.56 0.64
C GLU A 243 9.32 -5.84 0.16
N GLU A 244 8.11 -6.15 0.67
CA GLU A 244 7.36 -7.34 0.27
C GLU A 244 6.18 -7.04 -0.68
N LYS A 245 6.20 -7.74 -1.82
CA LYS A 245 5.23 -7.65 -2.91
C LYS A 245 3.99 -8.47 -2.58
N GLY A 246 2.99 -7.87 -1.93
CA GLY A 246 1.66 -8.51 -1.76
C GLY A 246 0.83 -8.44 -3.04
N ALA A 247 0.44 -9.59 -3.60
CA ALA A 247 -0.38 -9.68 -4.81
C ALA A 247 -1.84 -9.33 -4.50
N TYR A 248 -2.32 -8.16 -4.94
CA TYR A 248 -3.75 -8.06 -5.24
C TYR A 248 -4.01 -9.01 -6.40
N THR A 249 -4.94 -9.94 -6.25
CA THR A 249 -5.40 -10.74 -7.40
C THR A 249 -6.05 -9.77 -8.38
N VAL A 250 -5.42 -9.61 -9.55
CA VAL A 250 -5.88 -8.82 -10.70
C VAL A 250 -6.96 -9.57 -11.50
N ASN A 251 -7.21 -10.83 -11.13
CA ASN A 251 -8.29 -11.65 -11.65
C ASN A 251 -9.65 -10.93 -11.75
N PRO A 252 -10.10 -10.10 -10.78
CA PRO A 252 -11.36 -9.37 -10.92
C PRO A 252 -11.35 -8.31 -12.03
N LEU A 253 -10.25 -7.59 -12.24
CA LEU A 253 -10.13 -6.62 -13.34
C LEU A 253 -10.09 -7.34 -14.69
N GLU A 254 -9.31 -8.41 -14.78
CA GLU A 254 -9.30 -9.27 -15.98
C GLU A 254 -10.67 -9.88 -16.27
N ASP A 255 -11.37 -10.36 -15.24
CA ASP A 255 -12.72 -10.90 -15.33
C ASP A 255 -13.72 -9.83 -15.78
N ASN A 256 -13.60 -8.61 -15.29
CA ASN A 256 -14.47 -7.50 -15.66
C ASN A 256 -14.28 -7.12 -17.14
N VAL A 257 -13.04 -6.97 -17.59
CA VAL A 257 -12.74 -6.75 -19.00
C VAL A 257 -13.24 -7.94 -19.84
N THR A 258 -12.99 -9.18 -19.41
CA THR A 258 -13.44 -10.39 -20.13
C THR A 258 -14.97 -10.55 -20.13
N SER A 259 -15.68 -9.98 -19.14
CA SER A 259 -17.13 -10.10 -19.00
C SER A 259 -17.89 -9.52 -20.19
N VAL A 260 -17.32 -8.52 -20.87
CA VAL A 260 -17.85 -7.96 -22.11
C VAL A 260 -18.04 -9.05 -23.15
N LYS A 261 -16.97 -9.78 -23.50
CA LYS A 261 -17.01 -10.84 -24.52
C LYS A 261 -17.75 -12.09 -24.06
N ARG A 262 -17.79 -12.35 -22.74
CA ARG A 262 -18.57 -13.46 -22.16
C ARG A 262 -20.08 -13.23 -22.30
N SER A 263 -20.53 -12.01 -22.00
CA SER A 263 -21.95 -11.64 -22.00
C SER A 263 -22.43 -11.13 -23.37
N ASN A 264 -21.54 -10.63 -24.21
CA ASN A 264 -21.81 -10.07 -25.54
C ASN A 264 -20.79 -10.63 -26.55
N PRO A 265 -20.89 -11.93 -26.92
CA PRO A 265 -19.88 -12.59 -27.77
C PRO A 265 -19.72 -11.92 -29.13
N ASP A 266 -20.78 -11.32 -29.67
CA ASP A 266 -20.78 -10.64 -30.97
C ASP A 266 -20.34 -9.17 -30.89
N ALA A 267 -20.01 -8.64 -29.71
CA ALA A 267 -19.54 -7.27 -29.59
C ALA A 267 -18.07 -7.13 -30.01
N ALA A 268 -17.72 -5.98 -30.59
CA ALA A 268 -16.33 -5.59 -30.73
C ALA A 268 -15.83 -5.08 -29.38
N HIS A 269 -14.63 -5.47 -28.96
CA HIS A 269 -14.02 -4.99 -27.73
C HIS A 269 -12.60 -4.52 -28.01
N LEU A 270 -12.37 -3.22 -27.81
CA LEU A 270 -11.11 -2.53 -28.03
C LEU A 270 -10.44 -2.23 -26.67
N PHE A 271 -9.22 -2.74 -26.50
CA PHE A 271 -8.38 -2.48 -25.33
C PHE A 271 -7.28 -1.47 -25.71
N TRP A 272 -7.39 -0.26 -25.18
CA TRP A 272 -6.54 0.87 -25.54
C TRP A 272 -5.33 0.97 -24.63
N THR A 273 -4.14 1.11 -25.21
CA THR A 273 -2.89 1.26 -24.45
C THR A 273 -1.93 2.26 -25.10
N ASP A 274 -1.08 2.84 -24.26
CA ASP A 274 -0.07 3.83 -24.66
C ASP A 274 1.34 3.26 -24.70
N ARG A 275 1.46 1.92 -24.63
CA ARG A 275 2.73 1.22 -24.74
C ARG A 275 3.23 1.22 -26.17
N GLU A 276 4.46 1.68 -26.36
CA GLU A 276 5.15 1.64 -27.65
C GLU A 276 5.48 0.20 -28.04
N ILE A 277 5.98 -0.59 -27.09
CA ILE A 277 6.23 -2.02 -27.23
C ILE A 277 5.16 -2.77 -26.46
N ILE A 278 4.36 -3.56 -27.18
CA ILE A 278 3.35 -4.43 -26.60
C ILE A 278 4.01 -5.71 -26.10
N PRO A 279 3.89 -6.05 -24.80
CA PRO A 279 4.37 -7.34 -24.30
C PRO A 279 3.60 -8.52 -24.91
N ASP A 280 4.30 -9.63 -25.22
CA ASP A 280 3.68 -10.85 -25.74
C ASP A 280 2.59 -11.43 -24.82
N SER A 281 2.71 -11.20 -23.51
CA SER A 281 1.69 -11.59 -22.53
C SER A 281 0.39 -10.81 -22.72
N MET A 282 0.48 -9.50 -22.94
CA MET A 282 -0.65 -8.62 -23.18
C MET A 282 -1.37 -8.98 -24.47
N GLN A 283 -0.59 -9.15 -25.55
CA GLN A 283 -1.11 -9.51 -26.87
C GLN A 283 -1.84 -10.85 -26.82
N ARG A 284 -1.18 -11.91 -26.31
CA ARG A 284 -1.80 -13.23 -26.16
C ARG A 284 -3.07 -13.20 -25.31
N TRP A 285 -3.05 -12.48 -24.18
CA TRP A 285 -4.22 -12.38 -23.31
C TRP A 285 -5.43 -11.79 -24.03
N CYS A 286 -5.20 -10.75 -24.85
CA CYS A 286 -6.25 -10.10 -25.66
C CYS A 286 -6.74 -11.03 -26.78
N ASP A 287 -5.81 -11.65 -27.52
CA ASP A 287 -6.11 -12.57 -28.63
C ASP A 287 -6.94 -13.78 -28.17
N ASP A 288 -6.55 -14.41 -27.05
CA ASP A 288 -7.25 -15.56 -26.46
C ASP A 288 -8.70 -15.25 -26.07
N ARG A 289 -9.06 -13.97 -25.92
CA ARG A 289 -10.39 -13.50 -25.50
C ARG A 289 -11.15 -12.79 -26.61
N GLY A 290 -10.58 -12.70 -27.83
CA GLY A 290 -11.17 -11.95 -28.93
C GLY A 290 -11.32 -10.45 -28.61
N ILE A 291 -10.36 -9.91 -27.86
CA ILE A 291 -10.26 -8.48 -27.54
C ILE A 291 -9.18 -7.90 -28.45
N LYS A 292 -9.49 -6.81 -29.16
CA LYS A 292 -8.53 -6.15 -30.04
C LYS A 292 -7.71 -5.14 -29.26
N LEU A 293 -6.41 -5.34 -29.21
CA LEU A 293 -5.48 -4.37 -28.65
C LEU A 293 -5.28 -3.19 -29.62
N VAL A 294 -5.39 -1.96 -29.13
CA VAL A 294 -5.23 -0.73 -29.92
C VAL A 294 -4.22 0.20 -29.27
N GLN A 295 -3.19 0.56 -30.02
CA GLN A 295 -2.18 1.53 -29.62
C GLN A 295 -2.69 2.96 -29.83
N ILE A 296 -2.71 3.77 -28.78
CA ILE A 296 -3.25 5.14 -28.82
C ILE A 296 -2.52 6.00 -29.87
N GLN A 297 -1.20 5.91 -29.89
CA GLN A 297 -0.27 6.64 -30.75
C GLN A 297 -0.37 6.27 -32.24
N SER A 298 -0.99 5.14 -32.59
CA SER A 298 -1.25 4.80 -34.00
C SER A 298 -2.55 5.41 -34.52
N ILE A 299 -3.43 5.86 -33.61
CA ILE A 299 -4.74 6.44 -33.92
C ILE A 299 -4.76 7.95 -33.68
N PHE A 300 -4.06 8.45 -32.66
CA PHE A 300 -4.10 9.83 -32.19
C PHE A 300 -2.70 10.48 -32.14
N PRO A 301 -2.59 11.80 -32.34
CA PRO A 301 -3.62 12.72 -32.86
C PRO A 301 -3.64 12.72 -34.40
N LEU A 302 -4.79 12.91 -35.01
CA LEU A 302 -4.97 13.00 -36.45
C LEU A 302 -4.47 14.34 -36.99
N LYS A 303 -3.77 14.27 -38.12
CA LYS A 303 -3.27 15.44 -38.81
C LYS A 303 -4.40 16.38 -39.25
N GLY A 304 -4.30 17.65 -38.85
CA GLY A 304 -5.26 18.70 -39.23
C GLY A 304 -6.51 18.78 -38.36
N ASP A 305 -6.61 18.01 -37.28
CA ASP A 305 -7.66 18.17 -36.27
C ASP A 305 -7.12 18.95 -35.05
N ASP A 306 -7.34 20.27 -35.05
CA ASP A 306 -6.82 21.16 -34.00
C ASP A 306 -7.37 20.84 -32.61
N LEU A 307 -8.64 20.41 -32.52
CA LEU A 307 -9.27 20.03 -31.26
C LEU A 307 -8.60 18.78 -30.69
N GLU A 308 -8.42 17.76 -31.53
CA GLU A 308 -7.78 16.51 -31.14
C GLU A 308 -6.31 16.70 -30.79
N LYS A 309 -5.59 17.53 -31.56
CA LYS A 309 -4.21 17.94 -31.27
C LYS A 309 -4.09 18.57 -29.89
N LYS A 310 -5.02 19.47 -29.53
CA LYS A 310 -5.03 20.11 -28.22
C LYS A 310 -5.31 19.10 -27.10
N LEU A 311 -6.32 18.26 -27.25
CA LEU A 311 -6.64 17.21 -26.26
C LEU A 311 -5.47 16.24 -26.09
N TYR A 312 -4.85 15.79 -27.18
CA TYR A 312 -3.71 14.89 -27.13
C TYR A 312 -2.54 15.50 -26.36
N SER A 313 -2.33 16.82 -26.49
CA SER A 313 -1.30 17.50 -25.72
C SER A 313 -1.58 17.47 -24.21
N PHE A 314 -2.83 17.63 -23.79
CA PHE A 314 -3.23 17.51 -22.39
C PHE A 314 -3.12 16.08 -21.89
N TYR A 315 -3.48 15.10 -22.72
CA TYR A 315 -3.26 13.69 -22.44
C TYR A 315 -1.77 13.40 -22.19
N VAL A 316 -0.88 13.85 -23.07
CA VAL A 316 0.58 13.68 -22.91
C VAL A 316 1.08 14.37 -21.64
N ASN A 317 0.51 15.53 -21.27
CA ASN A 317 0.83 16.23 -20.03
C ASN A 317 0.40 15.43 -18.80
N GLU A 318 -0.84 14.95 -18.73
CA GLU A 318 -1.31 14.12 -17.61
C GLU A 318 -0.54 12.79 -17.51
N LYS A 319 -0.24 12.15 -18.65
CA LYS A 319 0.64 10.98 -18.72
C LYS A 319 2.02 11.28 -18.14
N ALA A 320 2.64 12.40 -18.53
CA ALA A 320 3.95 12.79 -18.02
C ALA A 320 3.95 13.10 -16.52
N ARG A 321 2.78 13.45 -15.96
CA ARG A 321 2.55 13.62 -14.51
C ARG A 321 2.23 12.31 -13.79
N GLN A 322 2.21 11.17 -14.50
CA GLN A 322 1.74 9.88 -14.00
C GLN A 322 0.29 9.92 -13.47
N SER A 323 -0.49 10.87 -13.97
CA SER A 323 -1.91 11.05 -13.65
C SER A 323 -2.76 10.22 -14.61
N TYR A 324 -2.56 8.90 -14.61
CA TYR A 324 -3.13 8.00 -15.62
C TYR A 324 -4.67 8.00 -15.65
N ALA A 325 -5.33 8.23 -14.51
CA ALA A 325 -6.78 8.36 -14.46
C ALA A 325 -7.27 9.63 -15.19
N ALA A 326 -6.62 10.77 -14.97
CA ALA A 326 -6.94 12.01 -15.69
C ALA A 326 -6.54 11.94 -17.17
N ALA A 327 -5.48 11.21 -17.50
CA ALA A 327 -5.12 10.93 -18.88
C ALA A 327 -6.20 10.07 -19.58
N ALA A 328 -6.74 9.06 -18.90
CA ALA A 328 -7.85 8.25 -19.39
C ALA A 328 -9.17 9.03 -19.53
N ASP A 329 -9.43 10.01 -18.65
CA ASP A 329 -10.54 10.96 -18.79
C ASP A 329 -10.50 11.75 -20.11
N ILE A 330 -9.31 12.17 -20.54
CA ILE A 330 -9.14 12.89 -21.82
C ILE A 330 -9.33 11.90 -22.98
N LEU A 331 -8.68 10.74 -22.90
CA LEU A 331 -8.71 9.74 -23.97
C LEU A 331 -10.11 9.17 -24.22
N ARG A 332 -10.93 8.93 -23.19
CA ARG A 332 -12.27 8.36 -23.39
C ARG A 332 -13.15 9.24 -24.27
N LEU A 333 -12.99 10.57 -24.18
CA LEU A 333 -13.68 11.52 -25.05
C LEU A 333 -13.10 11.52 -26.47
N MET A 334 -11.76 11.51 -26.59
CA MET A 334 -11.10 11.45 -27.91
C MET A 334 -11.50 10.18 -28.68
N ILE A 335 -11.55 9.04 -27.99
CA ILE A 335 -11.97 7.75 -28.51
C ILE A 335 -13.42 7.82 -28.97
N LEU A 336 -14.37 8.17 -28.08
CA LEU A 336 -15.79 8.18 -28.43
C LEU A 336 -16.15 9.22 -29.50
N ARG A 337 -15.41 10.34 -29.58
CA ARG A 337 -15.57 11.33 -30.64
C ARG A 337 -15.20 10.76 -32.02
N SER A 338 -14.22 9.86 -32.06
CA SER A 338 -13.68 9.31 -33.30
C SER A 338 -14.34 7.97 -33.69
N ILE A 339 -14.71 7.18 -32.69
CA ILE A 339 -15.22 5.83 -32.82
C ILE A 339 -16.39 5.69 -31.85
N PRO A 340 -17.65 5.80 -32.34
CA PRO A 340 -18.84 5.61 -31.51
C PRO A 340 -18.87 4.22 -30.88
N GLY A 341 -19.46 4.10 -29.69
CA GLY A 341 -19.46 2.88 -28.90
C GLY A 341 -19.78 3.11 -27.43
N ILE A 342 -19.30 2.21 -26.58
CA ILE A 342 -19.51 2.16 -25.14
C ILE A 342 -18.13 2.21 -24.47
N TYR A 343 -17.79 3.32 -23.85
CA TYR A 343 -16.65 3.39 -22.95
C TYR A 343 -17.02 2.79 -21.60
N LEU A 344 -16.11 1.97 -21.04
CA LEU A 344 -16.18 1.43 -19.68
C LEU A 344 -14.83 1.59 -18.99
N ASP A 345 -14.85 2.03 -17.73
CA ASP A 345 -13.72 1.79 -16.84
C ASP A 345 -13.49 0.28 -16.69
N ILE A 346 -12.22 -0.14 -16.55
CA ILE A 346 -11.81 -1.55 -16.49
C ILE A 346 -12.38 -2.31 -15.28
N ASP A 347 -12.84 -1.61 -14.26
CA ASP A 347 -13.43 -2.17 -13.05
C ASP A 347 -14.96 -2.31 -13.15
N ILE A 348 -15.53 -2.06 -14.34
CA ILE A 348 -16.94 -2.28 -14.65
C ILE A 348 -17.13 -3.65 -15.28
N ARG A 349 -18.03 -4.42 -14.68
CA ARG A 349 -18.48 -5.72 -15.17
C ARG A 349 -19.75 -5.59 -15.98
N VAL A 350 -19.85 -6.39 -17.05
CA VAL A 350 -21.04 -6.53 -17.89
C VAL A 350 -21.64 -7.91 -17.64
N ASP A 351 -22.74 -7.97 -16.89
CA ASP A 351 -23.30 -9.23 -16.38
C ASP A 351 -24.26 -9.93 -17.33
N LYS A 352 -24.76 -9.21 -18.34
CA LYS A 352 -25.79 -9.69 -19.25
C LYS A 352 -25.58 -9.13 -20.65
N GLU A 353 -26.16 -9.83 -21.62
CA GLU A 353 -26.23 -9.37 -23.00
C GLU A 353 -26.98 -8.04 -23.06
N LEU A 354 -26.39 -7.08 -23.77
CA LEU A 354 -27.00 -5.79 -24.04
C LEU A 354 -28.03 -5.94 -25.15
N GLN A 355 -29.22 -5.42 -24.90
CA GLN A 355 -30.20 -5.20 -25.96
C GLN A 355 -29.80 -3.97 -26.78
N GLU A 356 -30.56 -3.66 -27.84
CA GLU A 356 -30.42 -2.38 -28.53
C GLU A 356 -30.59 -1.22 -27.54
N ILE A 357 -29.65 -0.29 -27.57
CA ILE A 357 -29.65 0.88 -26.68
C ILE A 357 -29.93 2.08 -27.56
N GLU A 358 -31.18 2.51 -27.59
CA GLU A 358 -31.56 3.75 -28.26
C GLU A 358 -30.85 4.92 -27.59
N ALA A 359 -30.37 5.88 -28.36
CA ALA A 359 -29.80 7.15 -27.90
C ALA A 359 -30.19 8.24 -28.89
N LYS A 360 -31.44 8.70 -28.79
CA LYS A 360 -32.04 9.73 -29.66
C LYS A 360 -31.24 11.03 -29.79
N TYR A 361 -30.41 11.34 -28.81
CA TYR A 361 -29.54 12.53 -28.77
C TYR A 361 -28.06 12.18 -28.92
N GLY A 362 -27.81 10.97 -29.39
CA GLY A 362 -26.52 10.37 -29.59
C GLY A 362 -25.77 9.89 -28.37
N ILE A 363 -26.09 10.36 -27.15
CA ILE A 363 -25.30 10.03 -25.96
C ILE A 363 -26.13 9.44 -24.81
N ARG A 364 -25.56 8.45 -24.10
CA ARG A 364 -26.02 8.00 -22.76
C ARG A 364 -24.86 8.07 -21.75
N LEU A 365 -25.19 8.39 -20.51
CA LEU A 365 -24.28 8.71 -19.42
C LEU A 365 -24.69 7.98 -18.14
N ASN A 366 -23.71 7.62 -17.31
CA ASN A 366 -23.98 7.13 -15.96
C ASN A 366 -24.37 8.30 -15.04
N ILE A 367 -25.62 8.32 -14.59
CA ILE A 367 -26.20 9.41 -13.79
C ILE A 367 -26.43 8.96 -12.32
N GLY A 368 -25.47 8.24 -11.75
CA GLY A 368 -25.53 7.80 -10.34
C GLY A 368 -26.57 6.70 -10.06
N LYS A 369 -27.09 6.05 -11.11
CA LYS A 369 -28.01 4.90 -11.04
C LYS A 369 -27.33 3.54 -11.24
N VAL A 370 -26.02 3.50 -11.44
CA VAL A 370 -25.27 2.24 -11.47
C VAL A 370 -25.23 1.64 -10.07
N LYS A 371 -25.61 0.37 -9.96
CA LYS A 371 -25.65 -0.34 -8.68
C LYS A 371 -24.22 -0.55 -8.17
N TYR A 372 -23.94 -0.03 -6.98
CA TYR A 372 -22.73 -0.35 -6.23
C TYR A 372 -22.98 -1.62 -5.41
N GLY A 373 -22.60 -2.78 -5.94
CA GLY A 373 -22.80 -4.05 -5.26
C GLY A 373 -24.24 -4.59 -5.31
N TYR A 374 -24.46 -5.76 -4.71
CA TYR A 374 -25.73 -6.50 -4.78
C TYR A 374 -26.85 -5.98 -3.85
N ASP A 375 -26.64 -4.85 -3.18
CA ASP A 375 -27.62 -4.25 -2.28
C ASP A 375 -28.37 -3.12 -3.01
N SER A 376 -29.68 -3.28 -3.14
CA SER A 376 -30.56 -2.41 -3.93
C SER A 376 -30.80 -1.02 -3.32
N SER A 377 -30.18 -0.70 -2.18
CA SER A 377 -30.56 0.43 -1.33
C SER A 377 -29.71 1.71 -1.50
N LEU A 378 -28.60 1.66 -2.25
CA LEU A 378 -27.72 2.82 -2.43
C LEU A 378 -27.67 3.28 -3.89
N THR A 379 -28.77 3.85 -4.38
CA THR A 379 -28.73 4.79 -5.52
C THR A 379 -28.72 6.19 -4.93
N LYS A 380 -27.57 6.85 -4.96
CA LYS A 380 -27.50 8.25 -4.56
C LYS A 380 -27.92 9.05 -5.80
N GLU A 381 -29.06 9.73 -5.76
CA GLU A 381 -29.34 10.77 -6.76
C GLU A 381 -28.21 11.80 -6.67
N GLY A 382 -27.32 11.78 -7.65
CA GLY A 382 -26.12 12.59 -7.62
C GLY A 382 -25.30 12.41 -8.87
N SER A 383 -24.78 13.55 -9.35
CA SER A 383 -23.70 13.78 -10.34
C SER A 383 -23.48 12.68 -11.40
N CYS A 384 -23.51 13.08 -12.67
CA CYS A 384 -22.97 12.26 -13.76
C CYS A 384 -21.60 11.72 -13.36
N ASN A 385 -21.36 10.43 -13.58
CA ASN A 385 -20.04 9.82 -13.61
C ASN A 385 -19.66 9.60 -15.09
N ASN A 386 -18.37 9.67 -15.39
CA ASN A 386 -17.83 9.47 -16.73
C ASN A 386 -17.23 8.06 -16.91
N ASP A 387 -17.44 7.18 -15.93
CA ASP A 387 -17.01 5.77 -15.89
C ASP A 387 -17.73 4.91 -16.95
N ILE A 388 -18.95 5.31 -17.35
CA ILE A 388 -19.67 4.79 -18.52
C ILE A 388 -20.15 5.96 -19.38
N ILE A 389 -19.71 5.99 -20.63
CA ILE A 389 -20.22 6.91 -21.66
C ILE A 389 -20.53 6.10 -22.92
N MET A 390 -21.73 6.27 -23.45
CA MET A 390 -22.16 5.62 -24.67
C MET A 390 -22.45 6.67 -25.73
N ALA A 391 -21.95 6.47 -26.94
CA ALA A 391 -22.12 7.39 -28.06
C ALA A 391 -22.48 6.64 -29.35
N ASN A 392 -23.44 7.16 -30.11
CA ASN A 392 -23.65 6.81 -31.52
C ASN A 392 -23.10 7.93 -32.44
N GLU A 393 -23.35 7.82 -33.76
CA GLU A 393 -22.86 8.80 -34.74
C GLU A 393 -23.40 10.23 -34.52
N GLN A 394 -24.60 10.38 -33.98
CA GLN A 394 -25.22 11.67 -33.68
C GLN A 394 -24.59 12.37 -32.46
N ALA A 395 -23.78 11.66 -31.66
CA ALA A 395 -23.17 12.20 -30.45
C ALA A 395 -22.07 13.23 -30.72
N LYS A 396 -21.57 13.32 -31.96
CA LYS A 396 -20.36 14.07 -32.33
C LYS A 396 -20.35 15.50 -31.81
N GLU A 397 -21.43 16.26 -32.02
CA GLU A 397 -21.52 17.65 -31.57
C GLU A 397 -21.48 17.76 -30.04
N THR A 398 -22.18 16.86 -29.35
CA THR A 398 -22.21 16.83 -27.88
C THR A 398 -20.83 16.48 -27.30
N LEU A 399 -20.14 15.49 -27.88
CA LEU A 399 -18.78 15.11 -27.49
C LEU A 399 -17.77 16.21 -27.79
N GLU A 400 -17.89 16.93 -28.91
CA GLU A 400 -17.07 18.11 -29.19
C GLU A 400 -17.31 19.22 -28.17
N GLY A 401 -18.56 19.39 -27.70
CA GLY A 401 -18.91 20.26 -26.60
C GLY A 401 -18.24 19.88 -25.27
N PHE A 402 -18.21 18.57 -24.94
CA PHE A 402 -17.49 18.07 -23.77
C PHE A 402 -15.98 18.33 -23.90
N CYS A 403 -15.40 18.05 -25.06
CA CYS A 403 -13.99 18.30 -25.33
C CYS A 403 -13.61 19.79 -25.18
N ARG A 404 -14.44 20.71 -25.68
CA ARG A 404 -14.21 22.16 -25.51
C ARG A 404 -14.32 22.58 -24.05
N THR A 405 -15.32 22.07 -23.33
CA THR A 405 -15.48 22.33 -21.88
C THR A 405 -14.28 21.81 -21.10
N LEU A 406 -13.78 20.61 -21.42
CA LEU A 406 -12.54 20.08 -20.84
C LEU A 406 -11.37 21.02 -21.11
N ILE A 407 -11.19 21.48 -22.36
CA ILE A 407 -10.08 22.37 -22.70
C ILE A 407 -10.13 23.66 -21.90
N GLU A 408 -11.29 24.31 -21.86
CA GLU A 408 -11.48 25.55 -21.11
C GLU A 408 -11.24 25.35 -19.61
N ASN A 409 -11.73 24.25 -19.04
CA ASN A 409 -11.51 23.93 -17.63
C ASN A 409 -10.04 23.64 -17.32
N TYR A 410 -9.37 22.93 -18.22
CA TYR A 410 -7.95 22.61 -18.09
C TYR A 410 -7.10 23.88 -18.19
N GLU A 411 -7.33 24.71 -19.21
CA GLU A 411 -6.63 25.99 -19.39
C GLU A 411 -6.90 26.94 -18.23
N LYS A 412 -8.16 27.14 -17.83
CA LYS A 412 -8.52 27.96 -16.68
C LYS A 412 -7.86 27.49 -15.40
N THR A 413 -7.88 26.18 -15.12
CA THR A 413 -7.27 25.64 -13.90
C THR A 413 -5.76 25.83 -13.92
N TYR A 414 -5.12 25.63 -15.06
CA TYR A 414 -3.70 25.90 -15.22
C TYR A 414 -3.39 27.39 -15.08
N GLU A 415 -4.16 28.27 -15.71
CA GLU A 415 -4.03 29.72 -15.51
C GLU A 415 -4.21 30.09 -14.04
N GLU A 416 -5.20 29.58 -13.32
CA GLU A 416 -5.39 29.89 -11.90
C GLU A 416 -4.24 29.38 -11.01
N ILE A 417 -3.68 28.21 -11.32
CA ILE A 417 -2.52 27.65 -10.60
C ILE A 417 -1.23 28.41 -10.93
N PHE A 418 -1.06 28.89 -12.17
CA PHE A 418 0.20 29.40 -12.70
C PHE A 418 0.22 30.91 -13.04
N ALA A 419 -0.90 31.65 -12.93
CA ALA A 419 -1.02 33.08 -13.30
C ALA A 419 -0.28 34.04 -12.36
N LYS A 420 0.06 33.60 -11.15
CA LYS A 420 1.01 34.33 -10.31
C LYS A 420 2.36 33.63 -10.43
N PRO A 421 3.46 34.35 -10.71
CA PRO A 421 4.82 33.86 -10.50
C PRO A 421 5.05 33.80 -8.98
N THR A 422 4.22 33.05 -8.29
CA THR A 422 4.52 32.60 -6.94
C THR A 422 5.59 31.56 -7.19
N PRO A 423 6.83 31.76 -6.71
CA PRO A 423 7.74 30.65 -6.62
C PRO A 423 6.93 29.57 -5.91
N VAL A 424 6.83 28.39 -6.51
CA VAL A 424 6.48 27.20 -5.74
C VAL A 424 7.68 26.99 -4.83
N ASP A 425 7.79 27.84 -3.81
CA ASP A 425 8.69 27.66 -2.72
C ASP A 425 8.27 26.29 -2.18
N HIS A 426 9.18 25.35 -2.25
CA HIS A 426 9.01 24.04 -1.63
C HIS A 426 8.96 24.16 -0.10
N LYS A 427 8.88 25.38 0.47
CA LYS A 427 8.36 25.70 1.81
C LYS A 427 6.85 26.01 1.88
N ILE A 428 6.17 26.25 0.75
CA ILE A 428 4.71 26.15 0.61
C ILE A 428 4.33 24.67 0.40
N ILE A 429 5.22 23.89 -0.22
CA ILE A 429 5.25 22.41 -0.11
C ILE A 429 6.29 21.96 0.94
N GLU A 430 6.58 22.79 1.95
CA GLU A 430 6.89 22.19 3.23
C GLU A 430 5.50 21.85 3.73
N TYR A 431 5.29 20.58 4.05
CA TYR A 431 4.29 20.10 4.98
C TYR A 431 4.47 20.83 6.33
N LYS A 432 4.33 22.16 6.35
CA LYS A 432 4.24 22.95 7.55
C LYS A 432 2.97 22.46 8.21
N LYS A 433 3.11 22.00 9.45
CA LYS A 433 2.04 21.65 10.41
C LYS A 433 0.87 22.64 10.49
N GLN A 434 0.94 23.77 9.80
CA GLN A 434 -0.02 24.86 9.70
C GLN A 434 -1.01 24.70 8.53
N PHE A 435 -0.74 23.84 7.52
CA PHE A 435 -1.65 23.56 6.39
C PHE A 435 -2.64 22.40 6.66
N LYS A 436 -2.97 22.12 7.92
CA LYS A 436 -4.07 21.25 8.34
C LYS A 436 -5.46 21.90 8.15
N THR A 437 -5.66 22.66 7.09
CA THR A 437 -6.99 23.14 6.70
C THR A 437 -7.42 22.37 5.45
N VAL A 438 -8.63 21.84 5.51
CA VAL A 438 -9.23 20.79 4.68
C VAL A 438 -9.28 21.10 3.17
N ASP A 439 -9.02 22.35 2.78
CA ASP A 439 -9.33 22.88 1.44
C ASP A 439 -8.35 22.43 0.33
N TYR A 440 -7.06 22.22 0.62
CA TYR A 440 -6.06 21.93 -0.45
C TYR A 440 -6.02 20.45 -0.88
N TYR A 441 -6.30 19.52 0.06
CA TYR A 441 -6.51 18.10 -0.27
C TYR A 441 -7.81 17.92 -1.05
N TYR A 442 -8.83 18.71 -0.72
CA TYR A 442 -10.07 18.80 -1.49
C TYR A 442 -9.81 19.32 -2.90
N LEU A 443 -9.02 20.38 -3.06
CA LEU A 443 -8.58 20.87 -4.38
C LEU A 443 -7.83 19.79 -5.17
N PHE A 444 -6.82 19.12 -4.61
CA PHE A 444 -6.07 18.09 -5.33
C PHE A 444 -6.93 16.90 -5.81
N LYS A 445 -7.92 16.47 -5.01
CA LYS A 445 -8.85 15.39 -5.40
C LYS A 445 -9.95 15.85 -6.34
N LEU A 446 -10.47 17.06 -6.15
CA LEU A 446 -11.55 17.60 -6.98
C LEU A 446 -11.04 18.14 -8.31
N THR A 447 -9.79 18.60 -8.40
CA THR A 447 -9.25 19.17 -9.64
C THR A 447 -9.43 18.20 -10.80
N PRO A 448 -8.92 16.95 -10.79
CA PRO A 448 -9.18 16.01 -11.89
C PRO A 448 -10.68 15.79 -12.15
N MET A 449 -11.51 15.68 -11.11
CA MET A 449 -12.96 15.52 -11.27
C MET A 449 -13.62 16.69 -12.00
N LEU A 450 -13.14 17.91 -11.78
CA LEU A 450 -13.69 19.14 -12.36
C LEU A 450 -13.06 19.49 -13.73
N THR A 451 -11.80 19.13 -13.93
CA THR A 451 -11.03 19.50 -15.14
C THR A 451 -11.13 18.49 -16.26
N THR A 452 -11.05 17.20 -15.95
CA THR A 452 -11.04 16.12 -16.95
C THR A 452 -12.16 15.12 -16.72
N GLY A 453 -12.59 14.97 -15.46
CA GLY A 453 -13.58 14.00 -15.01
C GLY A 453 -15.03 14.45 -15.20
N PRO A 454 -15.97 13.95 -14.38
CA PRO A 454 -17.40 14.13 -14.61
C PRO A 454 -17.92 15.58 -14.52
N GLY A 455 -17.14 16.50 -13.96
CA GLY A 455 -17.45 17.92 -13.89
C GLY A 455 -17.65 18.56 -15.26
N ILE A 456 -16.91 18.10 -16.29
CA ILE A 456 -17.03 18.65 -17.65
C ILE A 456 -18.42 18.43 -18.25
N VAL A 457 -19.05 17.30 -17.93
CA VAL A 457 -20.37 16.94 -18.45
C VAL A 457 -21.42 17.81 -17.80
N SER A 458 -21.33 17.94 -16.47
CA SER A 458 -22.23 18.79 -15.68
C SER A 458 -22.15 20.25 -16.12
N GLU A 459 -20.93 20.74 -16.35
CA GLU A 459 -20.69 22.12 -16.78
C GLU A 459 -21.15 22.39 -18.21
N TYR A 460 -20.95 21.45 -19.14
CA TYR A 460 -21.48 21.57 -20.50
C TYR A 460 -23.00 21.79 -20.48
N TYR A 461 -23.75 20.90 -19.82
CA TYR A 461 -25.21 20.99 -19.77
C TYR A 461 -25.70 22.24 -19.02
N TYR A 462 -24.98 22.67 -17.98
CA TYR A 462 -25.28 23.92 -17.29
C TYR A 462 -25.14 25.14 -18.22
N ARG A 463 -24.10 25.19 -19.05
CA ARG A 463 -23.80 26.32 -19.94
C ARG A 463 -24.71 26.37 -21.17
N THR A 464 -24.97 25.23 -21.80
CA THR A 464 -25.79 25.16 -23.02
C THR A 464 -27.27 25.37 -22.75
N ARG A 465 -27.70 25.37 -21.48
CA ARG A 465 -29.12 25.41 -21.06
C ARG A 465 -29.94 24.37 -21.81
N ASP A 466 -29.33 23.22 -21.99
CA ASP A 466 -29.96 22.13 -22.70
C ASP A 466 -31.29 21.78 -22.03
N HIS A 467 -32.39 22.01 -22.74
CA HIS A 467 -33.74 21.79 -22.20
C HIS A 467 -34.12 20.29 -22.18
N ARG A 468 -33.20 19.41 -22.57
CA ARG A 468 -33.37 17.95 -22.54
C ARG A 468 -33.45 17.45 -21.11
N ALA A 469 -34.40 16.54 -20.84
CA ALA A 469 -34.53 15.93 -19.53
C ALA A 469 -33.29 15.06 -19.26
N PHE A 470 -32.69 15.16 -18.08
CA PHE A 470 -31.46 14.43 -17.76
C PHE A 470 -31.68 12.91 -17.80
N GLU A 471 -32.91 12.46 -17.56
CA GLU A 471 -33.38 11.09 -17.71
C GLU A 471 -33.24 10.58 -19.16
N ASP A 472 -33.35 11.47 -20.16
CA ASP A 472 -33.15 11.15 -21.57
C ASP A 472 -31.68 10.88 -21.93
N HIS A 473 -30.76 11.04 -20.97
CA HIS A 473 -29.36 10.67 -21.12
C HIS A 473 -28.96 9.53 -20.18
N SER A 474 -29.81 9.09 -19.26
CA SER A 474 -29.44 8.08 -18.26
C SER A 474 -29.24 6.70 -18.87
N VAL A 475 -28.12 6.06 -18.54
CA VAL A 475 -27.97 4.60 -18.68
C VAL A 475 -28.88 3.93 -17.64
N ASN A 476 -29.71 2.98 -18.05
CA ASN A 476 -30.42 2.13 -17.10
C ASN A 476 -29.41 1.13 -16.52
N GLY A 477 -29.16 1.17 -15.21
CA GLY A 477 -28.10 0.39 -14.52
C GLY A 477 -28.33 -1.12 -14.46
N SER A 478 -29.08 -1.70 -15.39
CA SER A 478 -29.48 -3.12 -15.38
C SER A 478 -28.43 -4.11 -15.92
N PRO A 479 -27.51 -3.77 -16.85
CA PRO A 479 -26.49 -4.72 -17.29
C PRO A 479 -25.05 -4.38 -16.83
N PHE A 480 -24.81 -3.16 -16.33
CA PHE A 480 -23.48 -2.70 -15.88
C PHE A 480 -23.39 -2.72 -14.36
N PHE A 481 -22.31 -3.30 -13.84
CA PHE A 481 -22.04 -3.42 -12.43
C PHE A 481 -20.64 -2.87 -12.13
N MET A 482 -20.56 -1.82 -11.32
CA MET A 482 -19.26 -1.32 -10.88
C MET A 482 -18.74 -2.23 -9.77
N GLU A 483 -17.66 -2.96 -10.03
CA GLU A 483 -16.96 -3.71 -8.99
C GLU A 483 -15.75 -2.90 -8.51
N ASN A 484 -15.89 -2.15 -7.41
CA ASN A 484 -14.77 -1.59 -6.67
C ASN A 484 -14.12 -2.63 -5.72
N VAL A 485 -12.99 -2.27 -5.11
CA VAL A 485 -12.31 -3.09 -4.09
C VAL A 485 -13.28 -3.58 -3.02
N GLN A 486 -14.21 -2.76 -2.52
CA GLN A 486 -15.18 -3.19 -1.51
C GLN A 486 -16.19 -4.23 -2.03
N THR A 487 -16.58 -4.19 -3.32
CA THR A 487 -17.44 -5.20 -3.96
C THR A 487 -16.71 -6.46 -4.39
N TRP A 488 -15.43 -6.38 -4.80
CA TRP A 488 -14.57 -7.55 -4.99
C TRP A 488 -14.46 -8.35 -3.70
N ILE A 489 -14.42 -7.63 -2.59
CA ILE A 489 -14.35 -8.23 -1.27
C ILE A 489 -15.74 -8.73 -0.77
N ARG A 490 -16.86 -8.35 -1.40
CA ARG A 490 -18.25 -8.67 -0.95
C ARG A 490 -19.10 -9.47 -1.95
N ARG A 491 -18.51 -10.41 -2.73
CA ARG A 491 -19.29 -11.23 -3.67
C ARG A 491 -20.30 -12.15 -2.93
N LYS A 492 -21.58 -12.09 -3.34
CA LYS A 492 -22.71 -12.85 -2.77
C LYS A 492 -22.58 -14.37 -2.88
N GLU A 493 -21.76 -14.88 -3.80
CA GLU A 493 -21.49 -16.31 -3.97
C GLU A 493 -20.85 -16.95 -2.73
N TYR A 494 -20.35 -16.13 -1.78
CA TYR A 494 -19.63 -16.58 -0.58
C TYR A 494 -20.37 -16.31 0.74
N GLY A 495 -21.66 -15.97 0.70
CA GLY A 495 -22.57 -16.17 1.83
C GLY A 495 -22.16 -15.56 3.17
N ASP A 496 -21.73 -14.29 3.20
CA ASP A 496 -21.82 -13.34 4.33
C ASP A 496 -21.02 -12.07 3.99
N ASN A 497 -21.27 -10.95 4.66
CA ASN A 497 -20.55 -9.65 4.53
C ASN A 497 -19.07 -9.71 4.98
N THR A 498 -18.42 -10.84 4.79
CA THR A 498 -17.05 -11.14 5.18
C THR A 498 -16.06 -10.73 4.12
N LEU A 499 -15.03 -9.96 4.51
CA LEU A 499 -13.88 -9.80 3.66
C LEU A 499 -13.09 -11.12 3.67
N MET A 500 -13.15 -11.89 2.58
CA MET A 500 -12.34 -13.12 2.41
C MET A 500 -10.91 -12.71 2.02
N PHE A 501 -9.99 -12.81 2.97
CA PHE A 501 -8.57 -12.68 2.70
C PHE A 501 -7.95 -14.06 2.46
N ARG A 502 -6.97 -14.13 1.56
CA ARG A 502 -6.08 -15.30 1.46
C ARG A 502 -4.68 -14.83 1.78
N PHE A 503 -4.07 -15.48 2.76
CA PHE A 503 -2.69 -15.21 3.18
C PHE A 503 -1.91 -16.51 3.10
N ASP A 504 -0.67 -16.42 2.64
CA ASP A 504 0.21 -17.58 2.51
C ASP A 504 0.73 -18.07 3.88
N SER A 505 0.67 -17.20 4.90
CA SER A 505 1.08 -17.49 6.26
C SER A 505 0.33 -16.66 7.30
N ARG A 506 0.41 -17.10 8.56
CA ARG A 506 -0.11 -16.37 9.72
C ARG A 506 0.55 -15.00 9.88
N GLU A 507 1.86 -14.91 9.65
CA GLU A 507 2.65 -13.67 9.74
C GLU A 507 2.19 -12.66 8.68
N SER A 508 2.01 -13.14 7.44
CA SER A 508 1.47 -12.32 6.35
C SER A 508 0.06 -11.82 6.68
N ALA A 509 -0.79 -12.67 7.25
CA ALA A 509 -2.12 -12.26 7.70
C ALA A 509 -2.05 -11.13 8.75
N ILE A 510 -1.19 -11.24 9.76
CA ILE A 510 -1.03 -10.20 10.79
C ILE A 510 -0.62 -8.87 10.15
N GLU A 511 0.43 -8.86 9.33
CA GLU A 511 0.96 -7.66 8.70
C GLU A 511 -0.09 -6.95 7.84
N HIS A 512 -0.78 -7.71 6.99
CA HIS A 512 -1.77 -7.16 6.07
C HIS A 512 -3.00 -6.66 6.82
N ILE A 513 -3.51 -7.42 7.79
CA ILE A 513 -4.70 -7.02 8.56
C ILE A 513 -4.42 -5.76 9.39
N VAL A 514 -3.25 -5.65 10.04
CA VAL A 514 -2.83 -4.41 10.71
C VAL A 514 -2.81 -3.24 9.72
N THR A 515 -2.21 -3.44 8.56
CA THR A 515 -2.10 -2.41 7.51
C THR A 515 -3.49 -1.95 7.03
N TYR A 516 -4.41 -2.89 6.80
CA TYR A 516 -5.77 -2.58 6.37
C TYR A 516 -6.55 -1.82 7.44
N ILE A 517 -6.43 -2.21 8.71
CA ILE A 517 -7.07 -1.49 9.82
C ILE A 517 -6.55 -0.04 9.89
N LEU A 518 -5.24 0.17 9.76
CA LEU A 518 -4.66 1.52 9.75
C LEU A 518 -5.18 2.38 8.59
N HIS A 519 -5.37 1.76 7.42
CA HIS A 519 -5.96 2.46 6.28
C HIS A 519 -7.43 2.82 6.53
N ASP A 520 -8.21 1.92 7.10
CA ASP A 520 -9.62 2.18 7.45
C ASP A 520 -9.74 3.29 8.50
N LEU A 521 -8.88 3.29 9.52
CA LEU A 521 -8.83 4.36 10.52
C LEU A 521 -8.47 5.72 9.91
N LYS A 522 -7.65 5.77 8.86
CA LYS A 522 -7.37 7.04 8.14
C LYS A 522 -8.61 7.58 7.42
N ARG A 523 -9.51 6.71 6.95
CA ARG A 523 -10.76 7.10 6.27
C ARG A 523 -11.87 7.40 7.26
N GLU A 524 -11.98 6.60 8.32
CA GLU A 524 -12.99 6.73 9.35
C GLU A 524 -12.37 6.52 10.74
N PRO A 525 -11.79 7.57 11.34
CA PRO A 525 -10.99 7.45 12.56
C PRO A 525 -11.79 7.12 13.82
N ARG A 526 -13.13 7.15 13.76
CA ARG A 526 -14.01 7.02 14.92
C ARG A 526 -14.28 5.57 15.33
N VAL A 527 -14.12 4.60 14.42
CA VAL A 527 -14.53 3.21 14.69
C VAL A 527 -13.47 2.22 14.18
N LEU A 528 -12.97 1.37 15.08
CA LEU A 528 -12.12 0.23 14.73
C LEU A 528 -12.99 -1.02 14.53
N ARG A 529 -13.03 -1.55 13.31
CA ARG A 529 -13.97 -2.60 12.92
C ARG A 529 -13.31 -3.96 12.71
N LEU A 530 -13.09 -4.71 13.79
CA LEU A 530 -12.50 -6.06 13.68
C LEU A 530 -13.39 -7.03 12.89
N GLU A 531 -14.71 -6.88 12.98
CA GLU A 531 -15.70 -7.69 12.22
C GLU A 531 -15.49 -7.68 10.71
N ASN A 532 -14.97 -6.58 10.16
CA ASN A 532 -14.63 -6.52 8.73
C ASN A 532 -13.60 -7.60 8.38
N TYR A 533 -12.71 -7.95 9.31
CA TYR A 533 -11.59 -8.85 9.10
C TYR A 533 -11.85 -10.27 9.60
N ARG A 534 -13.11 -10.62 9.93
CA ARG A 534 -13.41 -11.85 10.65
C ARG A 534 -12.85 -13.13 10.03
N SER A 535 -12.82 -13.26 8.70
CA SER A 535 -12.33 -14.51 8.07
C SER A 535 -10.88 -14.75 8.45
N ALA A 536 -10.03 -13.72 8.33
CA ALA A 536 -8.62 -13.81 8.65
C ALA A 536 -8.38 -13.93 10.17
N LEU A 537 -9.14 -13.17 10.96
CA LEU A 537 -8.99 -13.21 12.43
C LEU A 537 -9.37 -14.59 12.99
N GLU A 538 -10.42 -15.22 12.44
CA GLU A 538 -10.90 -16.55 12.84
C GLU A 538 -10.01 -17.66 12.26
N GLU A 539 -9.64 -17.59 10.97
CA GLU A 539 -8.80 -18.60 10.29
C GLU A 539 -7.42 -18.75 10.93
N PHE A 540 -6.78 -17.62 11.26
CA PHE A 540 -5.40 -17.64 11.77
C PHE A 540 -5.29 -17.48 13.29
N GLY A 541 -6.41 -17.18 13.98
CA GLY A 541 -6.40 -16.91 15.43
C GLY A 541 -5.45 -15.76 15.80
N ILE A 542 -5.58 -14.62 15.10
CA ILE A 542 -4.63 -13.48 15.19
C ILE A 542 -5.24 -12.19 15.77
N GLY A 543 -6.49 -12.24 16.25
CA GLY A 543 -7.20 -11.04 16.70
C GLY A 543 -6.53 -10.34 17.89
N ASP A 544 -6.00 -11.11 18.83
CA ASP A 544 -5.26 -10.58 19.98
C ASP A 544 -3.95 -9.90 19.56
N GLU A 545 -3.13 -10.53 18.73
CA GLU A 545 -1.85 -9.98 18.25
C GLU A 545 -2.04 -8.72 17.39
N VAL A 546 -3.01 -8.74 16.47
CA VAL A 546 -3.33 -7.58 15.61
C VAL A 546 -3.66 -6.37 16.48
N VAL A 547 -4.50 -6.55 17.51
CA VAL A 547 -4.89 -5.47 18.42
C VAL A 547 -3.71 -5.02 19.28
N GLN A 548 -2.91 -5.93 19.82
CA GLN A 548 -1.71 -5.57 20.59
C GLN A 548 -0.72 -4.75 19.75
N ILE A 549 -0.47 -5.13 18.49
CA ILE A 549 0.40 -4.40 17.57
C ILE A 549 -0.14 -2.98 17.33
N LEU A 550 -1.43 -2.85 17.02
CA LEU A 550 -2.07 -1.55 16.79
C LEU A 550 -1.91 -0.63 18.00
N PHE A 551 -2.23 -1.12 19.20
CA PHE A 551 -2.18 -0.33 20.43
C PHE A 551 -0.76 -0.01 20.91
N THR A 552 0.22 -0.81 20.51
CA THR A 552 1.63 -0.57 20.82
C THR A 552 2.25 0.44 19.85
N HIS A 553 1.96 0.33 18.56
CA HIS A 553 2.70 1.00 17.50
C HIS A 553 1.94 2.12 16.77
N ALA A 554 0.60 2.13 16.79
CA ALA A 554 -0.22 3.05 15.99
C ALA A 554 -0.94 4.14 16.82
N LYS A 555 -0.23 4.72 17.80
CA LYS A 555 -0.83 5.62 18.80
C LYS A 555 -1.54 6.85 18.20
N GLU A 556 -1.03 7.38 17.09
CA GLU A 556 -1.61 8.58 16.46
C GLU A 556 -2.90 8.27 15.70
N GLU A 557 -2.94 7.14 14.99
CA GLU A 557 -4.12 6.66 14.25
C GLU A 557 -5.27 6.30 15.20
N LEU A 558 -4.96 5.75 16.38
CA LEU A 558 -5.97 5.34 17.36
C LEU A 558 -6.59 6.52 18.13
N ARG A 559 -6.00 7.72 18.09
CA ARG A 559 -6.41 8.86 18.93
C ARG A 559 -7.86 9.30 18.71
N GLY A 560 -8.39 9.07 17.51
CA GLY A 560 -9.75 9.46 17.11
C GLY A 560 -10.85 8.44 17.45
N ILE A 561 -10.48 7.25 17.94
CA ILE A 561 -11.43 6.15 18.11
C ILE A 561 -12.41 6.43 19.25
N GLU A 562 -13.68 6.16 18.96
CA GLU A 562 -14.83 6.25 19.87
C GLU A 562 -15.39 4.86 20.19
N ALA A 563 -15.28 3.90 19.26
CA ALA A 563 -15.79 2.54 19.43
C ALA A 563 -14.90 1.48 18.76
N ILE A 564 -14.92 0.27 19.31
CA ILE A 564 -14.27 -0.92 18.74
C ILE A 564 -15.34 -2.01 18.59
N THR A 565 -15.59 -2.48 17.37
CA THR A 565 -16.59 -3.53 17.10
C THR A 565 -15.92 -4.87 16.88
N GLY A 566 -16.46 -5.95 17.46
CA GLY A 566 -15.91 -7.31 17.37
C GLY A 566 -14.87 -7.66 18.43
N LEU A 567 -14.55 -6.75 19.35
CA LEU A 567 -13.51 -6.97 20.37
C LEU A 567 -13.75 -8.22 21.23
N GLU A 568 -14.98 -8.41 21.70
CA GLU A 568 -15.34 -9.55 22.57
C GLU A 568 -15.22 -10.92 21.87
N LYS A 569 -15.33 -10.91 20.54
CA LYS A 569 -15.31 -12.10 19.70
C LYS A 569 -13.88 -12.46 19.27
N TYR A 570 -13.10 -11.45 18.89
CA TYR A 570 -11.77 -11.66 18.29
C TYR A 570 -10.59 -11.49 19.24
N CYS A 571 -10.80 -10.85 20.39
CA CYS A 571 -9.77 -10.69 21.41
C CYS A 571 -10.19 -11.43 22.67
N THR A 572 -9.58 -12.58 22.88
CA THR A 572 -9.91 -13.46 24.01
C THR A 572 -8.89 -13.37 25.14
N ASP A 573 -7.69 -12.85 24.85
CA ASP A 573 -6.61 -12.69 25.82
C ASP A 573 -6.86 -11.48 26.74
N LEU A 574 -6.77 -11.75 28.04
CA LEU A 574 -6.83 -10.75 29.10
C LEU A 574 -5.71 -9.70 28.96
N ASN A 575 -4.53 -10.09 28.45
CA ASN A 575 -3.42 -9.17 28.22
C ASN A 575 -3.77 -8.13 27.14
N THR A 576 -4.41 -8.54 26.04
CA THR A 576 -4.87 -7.62 25.00
C THR A 576 -5.86 -6.60 25.56
N LEU A 577 -6.82 -7.06 26.37
CA LEU A 577 -7.80 -6.17 26.98
C LEU A 577 -7.15 -5.19 27.97
N ASN A 578 -6.13 -5.63 28.70
CA ASN A 578 -5.33 -4.78 29.58
C ASN A 578 -4.54 -3.72 28.80
N VAL A 579 -3.93 -4.10 27.67
CA VAL A 579 -3.22 -3.17 26.77
C VAL A 579 -4.16 -2.04 26.31
N ILE A 580 -5.41 -2.35 25.96
CA ILE A 580 -6.40 -1.34 25.58
C ILE A 580 -6.75 -0.44 26.77
N LEU A 581 -6.95 -1.02 27.97
CA LEU A 581 -7.24 -0.25 29.19
C LEU A 581 -6.11 0.71 29.57
N GLU A 582 -4.86 0.29 29.42
CA GLU A 582 -3.67 1.10 29.68
C GLU A 582 -3.49 2.22 28.64
N ALA A 583 -3.99 2.03 27.42
CA ALA A 583 -4.01 3.04 26.38
C ALA A 583 -5.06 4.16 26.59
N LYS A 584 -5.67 4.28 27.77
CA LYS A 584 -6.62 5.35 28.11
C LYS A 584 -6.11 6.77 27.84
N GLY A 585 -4.80 7.00 27.97
CA GLY A 585 -4.19 8.29 27.62
C GLY A 585 -4.20 8.60 26.12
N GLN A 586 -4.29 7.58 25.28
CA GLN A 586 -4.28 7.65 23.83
C GLN A 586 -5.71 7.77 23.27
N LEU A 587 -6.66 7.03 23.84
CA LEU A 587 -8.06 6.98 23.41
C LEU A 587 -8.94 8.01 24.13
N LYS A 588 -8.84 9.29 23.75
CA LYS A 588 -9.55 10.37 24.48
C LYS A 588 -11.07 10.31 24.38
N ASN A 589 -11.60 9.79 23.27
CA ASN A 589 -13.03 9.79 22.97
C ASN A 589 -13.69 8.42 23.15
N PHE A 590 -12.93 7.41 23.58
CA PHE A 590 -13.42 6.03 23.71
C PHE A 590 -14.17 5.83 25.02
N ASP A 591 -15.36 5.22 24.96
CA ASP A 591 -16.08 4.81 26.16
C ASP A 591 -15.49 3.51 26.72
N PHE A 592 -14.76 3.63 27.83
CA PHE A 592 -14.16 2.51 28.54
C PHE A 592 -15.18 1.70 29.37
N GLY A 593 -16.43 2.15 29.51
CA GLY A 593 -17.46 1.47 30.31
C GLY A 593 -17.68 0.02 29.88
N PRO A 594 -18.07 -0.24 28.62
CA PRO A 594 -18.24 -1.60 28.09
C PRO A 594 -16.98 -2.47 28.21
N LEU A 595 -15.81 -1.90 27.92
CA LEU A 595 -14.54 -2.61 28.04
C LEU A 595 -14.22 -3.03 29.48
N ARG A 596 -14.44 -2.15 30.46
CA ARG A 596 -14.25 -2.48 31.88
C ARG A 596 -15.19 -3.59 32.35
N ALA A 597 -16.45 -3.57 31.89
CA ALA A 597 -17.40 -4.62 32.19
C ALA A 597 -16.96 -5.97 31.59
N LEU A 598 -16.52 -5.98 30.33
CA LEU A 598 -15.99 -7.16 29.66
C LEU A 598 -14.76 -7.72 30.40
N VAL A 599 -13.77 -6.88 30.70
CA VAL A 599 -12.56 -7.27 31.45
C VAL A 599 -12.89 -7.83 32.82
N SER A 600 -13.76 -7.15 33.58
CA SER A 600 -14.21 -7.64 34.89
C SER A 600 -14.88 -9.01 34.80
N SER A 601 -15.71 -9.25 33.78
CA SER A 601 -16.38 -10.55 33.59
C SER A 601 -15.39 -11.68 33.28
N LYS A 602 -14.32 -11.38 32.51
CA LYS A 602 -13.25 -12.34 32.18
C LYS A 602 -12.41 -12.66 33.42
N TYR A 603 -12.07 -11.68 34.25
CA TYR A 603 -11.42 -11.93 35.54
C TYR A 603 -12.27 -12.81 36.45
N GLU A 604 -13.56 -12.51 36.56
CA GLU A 604 -14.48 -13.29 37.38
C GLU A 604 -14.59 -14.75 36.89
N ALA A 605 -14.68 -14.95 35.58
CA ALA A 605 -14.69 -16.28 34.98
C ALA A 605 -13.40 -17.06 35.27
N ASN A 606 -12.23 -16.42 35.14
CA ASN A 606 -10.94 -17.05 35.42
C ASN A 606 -10.81 -17.44 36.91
N LEU A 607 -11.14 -16.53 37.82
CA LEU A 607 -11.14 -16.81 39.26
C LEU A 607 -12.13 -17.93 39.64
N LYS A 608 -13.33 -17.97 39.04
CA LYS A 608 -14.28 -19.08 39.21
C LYS A 608 -13.71 -20.41 38.71
N GLN A 609 -12.97 -20.41 37.62
CA GLN A 609 -12.30 -21.61 37.10
C GLN A 609 -11.23 -22.12 38.06
N ILE A 610 -10.40 -21.23 38.62
CA ILE A 610 -9.41 -21.58 39.66
C ILE A 610 -10.11 -22.18 40.89
N LEU A 611 -11.20 -21.56 41.35
CA LEU A 611 -11.98 -22.05 42.47
C LEU A 611 -12.53 -23.45 42.20
N ASN A 612 -13.07 -23.70 41.00
CA ASN A 612 -13.57 -24.99 40.58
C ASN A 612 -12.45 -26.06 40.50
N LEU A 613 -11.26 -25.71 40.01
CA LEU A 613 -10.11 -26.62 39.99
C LEU A 613 -9.73 -27.06 41.42
N LEU A 614 -9.68 -26.12 42.37
CA LEU A 614 -9.40 -26.40 43.78
C LEU A 614 -10.52 -27.24 44.43
N ASP A 615 -11.77 -26.90 44.17
CA ASP A 615 -12.95 -27.54 44.77
C ASP A 615 -13.33 -28.88 44.13
N SER A 616 -12.82 -29.19 42.92
CA SER A 616 -12.98 -30.52 42.31
C SER A 616 -11.78 -31.46 42.54
N HIS A 617 -10.60 -30.94 42.87
CA HIS A 617 -9.41 -31.76 43.05
C HIS A 617 -9.49 -32.69 44.27
N ASN A 618 -9.05 -33.95 44.12
CA ASN A 618 -8.96 -34.91 45.22
C ASN A 618 -7.54 -34.89 45.81
N TYR A 619 -7.39 -34.37 47.04
CA TYR A 619 -6.08 -34.16 47.66
C TYR A 619 -5.58 -35.41 48.39
N GLU A 620 -4.44 -35.93 47.92
CA GLU A 620 -3.68 -36.99 48.63
C GLU A 620 -2.79 -36.38 49.71
N LEU A 621 -3.34 -36.19 50.91
CA LEU A 621 -2.63 -35.57 52.02
C LEU A 621 -1.84 -36.60 52.83
N ARG A 622 -0.51 -36.57 52.73
CA ARG A 622 0.40 -37.37 53.59
C ARG A 622 1.03 -36.47 54.66
N GLY A 623 0.18 -36.01 55.58
CA GLY A 623 0.54 -35.14 56.71
C GLY A 623 0.11 -33.69 56.51
N GLY A 624 -0.57 -33.11 57.52
CA GLY A 624 -1.09 -31.74 57.51
C GLY A 624 -2.17 -31.47 56.45
N GLY A 625 -3.02 -30.48 56.69
CA GLY A 625 -4.10 -30.11 55.77
C GLY A 625 -5.18 -29.30 56.47
N VAL A 626 -6.04 -28.65 55.69
CA VAL A 626 -7.19 -27.89 56.22
C VAL A 626 -8.47 -28.59 55.78
N LYS A 627 -9.31 -28.97 56.74
CA LYS A 627 -10.61 -29.61 56.48
C LYS A 627 -11.70 -28.55 56.48
N ILE A 628 -12.45 -28.45 55.38
CA ILE A 628 -13.68 -27.66 55.28
C ILE A 628 -14.83 -28.62 55.01
N GLY A 629 -15.76 -28.75 55.95
CA GLY A 629 -16.84 -29.73 55.85
C GLY A 629 -16.29 -31.15 55.65
N ASN A 630 -16.65 -31.80 54.55
CA ASN A 630 -16.20 -33.15 54.22
C ASN A 630 -14.95 -33.20 53.32
N LYS A 631 -14.44 -32.05 52.88
CA LYS A 631 -13.28 -31.99 51.98
C LYS A 631 -12.02 -31.53 52.71
N SER A 632 -10.91 -32.21 52.44
CA SER A 632 -9.60 -31.81 52.93
C SER A 632 -8.78 -31.18 51.81
N TYR A 633 -8.17 -30.04 52.09
CA TYR A 633 -7.31 -29.30 51.18
C TYR A 633 -5.87 -29.32 51.70
N SER A 634 -4.90 -29.26 50.79
CA SER A 634 -3.56 -28.87 51.22
C SER A 634 -3.57 -27.41 51.70
N HIS A 635 -2.66 -27.02 52.58
CA HIS A 635 -2.65 -25.68 53.17
C HIS A 635 -2.60 -24.57 52.11
N SER A 636 -1.73 -24.72 51.10
CA SER A 636 -1.61 -23.76 49.99
C SER A 636 -2.85 -23.70 49.12
N ALA A 637 -3.50 -24.84 48.83
CA ALA A 637 -4.75 -24.86 48.09
C ALA A 637 -5.88 -24.16 48.85
N TYR A 638 -5.95 -24.35 50.17
CA TYR A 638 -6.90 -23.66 51.04
C TYR A 638 -6.68 -22.14 51.05
N GLU A 639 -5.42 -21.71 51.12
CA GLU A 639 -5.05 -20.30 51.10
C GLU A 639 -5.42 -19.62 49.78
N ILE A 640 -5.06 -20.20 48.64
CA ILE A 640 -5.45 -19.73 47.31
C ILE A 640 -6.98 -19.66 47.20
N ARG A 641 -7.68 -20.71 47.63
CA ARG A 641 -9.15 -20.76 47.62
C ARG A 641 -9.77 -19.57 48.34
N ASN A 642 -9.26 -19.22 49.53
CA ASN A 642 -9.78 -18.12 50.33
C ASN A 642 -9.49 -16.75 49.72
N ILE A 643 -8.32 -16.56 49.12
CA ILE A 643 -7.99 -15.33 48.39
C ILE A 643 -8.98 -15.14 47.22
N VAL A 644 -9.18 -16.19 46.42
CA VAL A 644 -10.08 -16.19 45.27
C VAL A 644 -11.54 -15.94 45.69
N ALA A 645 -12.05 -16.69 46.67
CA ALA A 645 -13.42 -16.55 47.15
C ALA A 645 -13.71 -15.13 47.69
N LYS A 646 -12.79 -14.58 48.48
CA LYS A 646 -12.90 -13.21 49.03
C LYS A 646 -13.00 -12.15 47.93
N VAL A 647 -12.29 -12.33 46.82
CA VAL A 647 -12.30 -11.37 45.70
C VAL A 647 -13.58 -11.47 44.89
N LEU A 648 -14.09 -12.69 44.67
CA LEU A 648 -15.35 -12.95 43.98
C LEU A 648 -16.56 -12.38 44.74
N ASP A 649 -16.57 -12.46 46.08
CA ASP A 649 -17.68 -11.96 46.92
C ASP A 649 -17.86 -10.43 46.85
N GLN A 650 -16.86 -9.70 46.35
CA GLN A 650 -16.87 -8.23 46.28
C GLN A 650 -17.45 -7.69 44.97
N GLY A 651 -17.92 -8.54 44.05
CA GLY A 651 -18.52 -8.12 42.77
C GLY A 651 -17.46 -7.75 41.72
N SER A 652 -17.60 -6.58 41.07
CA SER A 652 -16.74 -6.21 39.94
C SER A 652 -15.25 -6.23 40.32
N ILE A 653 -14.42 -6.83 39.47
CA ILE A 653 -12.99 -7.02 39.70
C ILE A 653 -12.22 -6.03 38.83
N SER A 654 -11.48 -5.13 39.47
CA SER A 654 -10.62 -4.19 38.76
C SER A 654 -9.30 -4.85 38.34
N PRO A 655 -8.60 -4.34 37.31
CA PRO A 655 -7.29 -4.86 36.89
C PRO A 655 -6.27 -4.93 38.02
N LYS A 656 -6.17 -3.87 38.82
CA LYS A 656 -5.27 -3.84 39.99
C LYS A 656 -5.58 -4.97 40.96
N LYS A 657 -6.86 -5.15 41.30
CA LYS A 657 -7.29 -6.16 42.26
C LYS A 657 -7.04 -7.57 41.74
N TYR A 658 -7.29 -7.82 40.45
CA TYR A 658 -6.94 -9.09 39.82
C TYR A 658 -5.44 -9.34 39.86
N SER A 659 -4.62 -8.33 39.51
CA SER A 659 -3.15 -8.41 39.59
C SER A 659 -2.65 -8.71 41.00
N ASP A 660 -3.22 -8.08 42.03
CA ASP A 660 -2.87 -8.33 43.43
C ASP A 660 -3.15 -9.81 43.79
N VAL A 661 -4.30 -10.34 43.35
CA VAL A 661 -4.66 -11.77 43.55
C VAL A 661 -3.70 -12.71 42.82
N VAL A 662 -3.36 -12.43 41.56
CA VAL A 662 -2.39 -13.24 40.82
C VAL A 662 -1.06 -13.26 41.55
N CYS A 663 -0.55 -12.10 41.98
CA CYS A 663 0.70 -11.99 42.71
C CYS A 663 0.70 -12.81 44.01
N ASP A 664 -0.36 -12.71 44.82
CA ASP A 664 -0.52 -13.49 46.05
C ASP A 664 -0.52 -15.00 45.77
N ILE A 665 -1.24 -15.44 44.73
CA ILE A 665 -1.32 -16.86 44.34
C ILE A 665 0.03 -17.36 43.85
N GLU A 666 0.74 -16.58 43.04
CA GLU A 666 2.07 -16.95 42.56
C GLU A 666 3.09 -17.08 43.68
N PHE A 667 3.05 -16.15 44.64
CA PHE A 667 3.88 -16.20 45.84
C PHE A 667 3.61 -17.49 46.63
N ILE A 668 2.33 -17.85 46.80
CA ILE A 668 1.96 -19.13 47.44
C ILE A 668 2.50 -20.31 46.62
N LEU A 669 2.41 -20.28 45.29
CA LEU A 669 2.86 -21.37 44.43
C LEU A 669 4.38 -21.44 44.26
N PHE A 670 5.15 -20.46 44.74
CA PHE A 670 6.60 -20.42 44.61
C PHE A 670 7.26 -21.72 45.15
N ASN A 671 8.14 -22.33 44.35
CA ASN A 671 8.77 -23.65 44.60
C ASN A 671 7.77 -24.82 44.81
N LYS A 672 6.56 -24.72 44.25
CA LYS A 672 5.55 -25.78 44.30
C LYS A 672 5.38 -26.61 43.01
N ASP A 673 6.36 -26.54 42.13
CA ASP A 673 6.46 -27.18 40.81
C ASP A 673 6.87 -28.67 40.84
N LYS A 674 7.24 -29.21 42.01
CA LYS A 674 7.72 -30.58 42.16
C LYS A 674 6.98 -31.35 43.25
N ALA A 675 6.81 -32.64 43.03
CA ALA A 675 6.28 -33.55 44.05
C ALA A 675 7.34 -33.75 45.14
N THR A 676 6.90 -33.85 46.39
CA THR A 676 7.81 -34.06 47.53
C THR A 676 7.35 -35.28 48.32
N LYS A 677 8.29 -36.09 48.82
CA LYS A 677 7.96 -37.32 49.56
C LYS A 677 7.55 -37.07 51.02
N GLY A 678 7.57 -35.81 51.47
CA GLY A 678 7.38 -35.44 52.87
C GLY A 678 8.55 -35.89 53.73
N SER A 679 8.77 -35.23 54.87
CA SER A 679 9.70 -35.70 55.89
C SER A 679 8.92 -36.09 57.13
N HIS A 680 8.92 -37.38 57.44
CA HIS A 680 8.34 -37.89 58.69
C HIS A 680 8.98 -37.27 59.94
N PHE A 681 10.22 -36.77 59.84
CA PHE A 681 10.97 -36.25 60.97
C PHE A 681 10.67 -34.77 61.31
N PHE A 682 10.16 -33.99 60.36
CA PHE A 682 9.90 -32.54 60.55
C PHE A 682 8.41 -32.16 60.41
N GLY A 683 7.51 -33.13 60.25
CA GLY A 683 6.08 -32.86 60.05
C GLY A 683 5.77 -32.14 58.73
N TRP A 684 6.72 -32.12 57.79
CA TRP A 684 6.53 -31.51 56.48
C TRP A 684 5.74 -32.45 55.59
N GLY A 685 4.47 -32.10 55.33
CA GLY A 685 3.57 -32.87 54.49
C GLY A 685 4.12 -33.12 53.09
N ALA A 686 3.90 -34.33 52.57
CA ALA A 686 4.25 -34.67 51.19
C ALA A 686 3.33 -33.95 50.20
N ARG A 687 3.86 -33.56 49.03
CA ARG A 687 3.05 -33.05 47.91
C ARG A 687 2.94 -34.11 46.83
N ALA A 688 1.73 -34.59 46.58
CA ALA A 688 1.44 -35.54 45.52
C ALA A 688 1.64 -34.91 44.13
N ALA A 689 1.97 -35.75 43.13
CA ALA A 689 2.13 -35.32 41.74
C ALA A 689 0.84 -34.72 41.16
N SER A 690 -0.33 -35.24 41.56
CA SER A 690 -1.64 -34.70 41.18
C SER A 690 -1.83 -33.25 41.65
N THR A 691 -1.41 -32.91 42.87
CA THR A 691 -1.48 -31.55 43.40
C THR A 691 -0.48 -30.61 42.72
N VAL A 692 0.69 -31.09 42.33
CA VAL A 692 1.63 -30.32 41.51
C VAL A 692 1.01 -29.99 40.15
N LYS A 693 0.37 -30.98 39.51
CA LYS A 693 -0.35 -30.77 38.26
C LYS A 693 -1.41 -29.69 38.41
N LEU A 694 -2.26 -29.78 39.45
CA LEU A 694 -3.26 -28.75 39.76
C LEU A 694 -2.65 -27.34 39.86
N TYR A 695 -1.49 -27.20 40.52
CA TYR A 695 -0.82 -25.90 40.65
C TYR A 695 -0.26 -25.38 39.34
N ASN A 696 0.23 -26.26 38.48
CA ASN A 696 0.63 -25.88 37.13
C ASN A 696 -0.59 -25.50 36.30
N ASP A 697 -1.69 -26.25 36.38
CA ASP A 697 -2.97 -25.92 35.71
C ASP A 697 -3.47 -24.52 36.14
N ILE A 698 -3.36 -24.17 37.44
CA ILE A 698 -3.70 -22.82 37.95
C ILE A 698 -2.76 -21.74 37.38
N ARG A 699 -1.44 -22.00 37.31
CA ARG A 699 -0.49 -21.06 36.71
C ARG A 699 -0.77 -20.85 35.23
N GLU A 700 -1.07 -21.91 34.50
CA GLU A 700 -1.42 -21.85 33.09
C GLU A 700 -2.66 -20.98 32.85
N LEU A 701 -3.60 -20.89 33.80
CA LEU A 701 -4.74 -19.97 33.69
C LEU A 701 -4.35 -18.49 33.77
N PHE A 702 -3.21 -18.14 34.37
CA PHE A 702 -2.69 -16.77 34.36
C PHE A 702 -1.88 -16.45 33.11
N TYR A 703 -1.24 -17.48 32.53
CA TYR A 703 -0.20 -17.32 31.52
C TYR A 703 -0.51 -17.98 30.19
N ARG A 704 -1.72 -18.48 29.98
CA ARG A 704 -2.10 -19.27 28.79
C ARG A 704 -1.49 -18.61 27.56
N PRO A 705 -0.41 -19.18 27.00
CA PRO A 705 0.08 -18.73 25.72
C PRO A 705 -1.07 -19.00 24.75
N VAL A 706 -1.20 -18.17 23.70
CA VAL A 706 -1.99 -18.54 22.53
C VAL A 706 -1.53 -19.94 22.14
N GLN A 707 -2.34 -20.96 22.47
CA GLN A 707 -2.03 -22.30 22.02
C GLN A 707 -2.23 -22.25 20.51
N GLU A 708 -1.18 -22.56 19.75
CA GLU A 708 -1.34 -23.03 18.38
C GLU A 708 -2.40 -24.12 18.44
N ASP A 709 -3.60 -23.81 17.96
CA ASP A 709 -4.66 -24.77 17.83
C ASP A 709 -4.13 -25.82 16.85
N LYS A 710 -3.67 -26.96 17.39
CA LYS A 710 -3.26 -28.13 16.60
C LYS A 710 -4.52 -28.76 16.03
N GLY A 711 -5.11 -28.06 15.08
CA GLY A 711 -6.37 -28.37 14.42
C GLY A 711 -6.30 -28.12 12.92
N PHE A 712 -5.11 -28.13 12.31
CA PHE A 712 -4.99 -28.21 10.86
C PHE A 712 -3.93 -29.25 10.48
N ASP A 713 -4.43 -30.42 10.10
CA ASP A 713 -3.67 -31.47 9.44
C ASP A 713 -3.41 -31.02 8.00
N HIS A 714 -2.31 -30.29 7.77
CA HIS A 714 -1.79 -30.09 6.43
C HIS A 714 -1.09 -31.37 5.98
N GLY A 715 -1.84 -32.20 5.27
CA GLY A 715 -1.28 -33.24 4.43
C GLY A 715 -0.21 -32.64 3.49
N SER A 716 1.01 -33.13 3.66
CA SER A 716 2.15 -33.09 2.73
C SER A 716 2.53 -31.75 2.09
N ALA A 717 3.60 -31.13 2.60
CA ALA A 717 4.59 -30.45 1.76
C ALA A 717 5.96 -30.43 2.47
N ALA A 718 7.01 -30.49 1.67
CA ALA A 718 8.34 -30.99 2.02
C ALA A 718 9.10 -30.15 3.05
N ALA A 719 9.88 -30.86 3.88
CA ALA A 719 10.91 -30.29 4.73
C ALA A 719 11.94 -29.51 3.90
N VAL A 720 12.05 -28.20 4.16
CA VAL A 720 13.22 -27.42 3.78
C VAL A 720 13.91 -26.94 5.06
N SER A 721 15.13 -27.43 5.22
CA SER A 721 16.09 -27.08 6.26
C SER A 721 16.37 -25.58 6.24
N LEU A 722 16.08 -24.89 7.33
CA LEU A 722 16.53 -23.53 7.58
C LEU A 722 18.05 -23.50 7.74
N LYS A 723 18.70 -22.66 6.93
CA LYS A 723 20.05 -22.14 7.12
C LYS A 723 19.99 -20.63 7.00
#